data_AF-A0A916C2X4-F1
#
_entry.id   AF-A0A916C2X4-F1
#
_cell.length_a   1.000
_cell.length_b   1.000
_cell.length_c   1.000
_cell.angle_alpha   90.00
_cell.angle_beta   90.00
_cell.angle_gamma   90.00
#
_symmetry.space_group_name_H-M   'P 1'
#
loop_
_entity.id
_entity.type
_entity.pdbx_description
1 polymer ?
#
loop_
_entity_poly.entity_id
_entity_poly.type
_entity_poly.pdbx_seq_one_letter_code
_entity_poly.pdbx_strand_id
1 'polypeptide(L)'
;MLASVSRHWLRCSVALALVVLFLSFVIVNLPAAPVSAAPPLETQSVITSLNGWFSVIWADGKPGMRIHSEEYWLTTQDESLIRLQIDRVLLESLGGSLALNGQRVSVQGSWLVDGSLQVESLQVEGSPHAALRPQVTGSQPWVSIPCKFADIITETRPISYFTAMYTSTYPGIDHYWREVSYNLLNVQGSAAVSHWYTLPQPQSYYQTAGGSMDTGKLFQDCTAAADAEVYFPDYVGINLMFNGDFPSSKGGSGTATLDGVTRVWRRTWLADWGFTNLAVIEHEMGHGFGLTHSSGNYGETYDNVWDVMSDTWTNCFLTHDPVFGCLGQHTIGWHKDLQSWITPTHKAVITAGLQTTITLERTALPQTSNYLVAVLPVKGTADRFYTLEARRKVGYDTRLPGEGVIIHYVEIGRANPARVIDIDSNGNTGDAGAIWLPGETFTDSVNGITVTVVSATATGYVVRINNQSFPKLYYVATTGSDSGNACLSSAAPCATVQHVVNNAEIGGEIRIATGTYTGAPGITQTVYLSKSVILRGGYTTANWHTAYPLTQTTTLDAQNARRVVYVASGQPVIEGLRLINGNATGLGGAWGDGGGGIYVNSGASPTIRNCTIANSTAYHGGGLFLVQNSATLEGNTIISNTAGLYGGGAISLYADGNTYTGNIIRANQSQDGAGLYLYGSDVRLINNLIADNFARWDGGGVYVRNAAPQFWHNTIARNLSQWDDSSGLYLQSSTSTLVNTILTGHDIGVYADVSSTATLTATLWSNALDTGGDGSISIGTANFHGDPAFVSAITGDYHLTQTSDAIDQGAPSDVETDLDNQARPNGSVSDLGADEWYKRANQAPLTPTNPSPINGELNVWVLRTLSWQSSDPDGDPITYTIALGPSDPPEVVGQTNSLSFDPGQLLTNTHYYWRITATDGISTTVGPLWEFTTRSDAIIYRVYLPLVLK
;
A
#
# COMPACT_ATOMS: atom_id res chain seq x y z
N MET A 1 25.33 22.78 47.47
CA MET A 1 25.70 24.21 47.40
C MET A 1 26.19 24.47 45.98
N LEU A 2 25.95 25.58 45.28
CA LEU A 2 25.03 26.74 45.40
C LEU A 2 24.83 27.23 43.93
N ALA A 3 23.62 27.51 43.44
CA ALA A 3 22.98 28.85 43.31
C ALA A 3 23.78 29.87 42.44
N SER A 4 23.20 30.88 41.76
CA SER A 4 21.87 31.52 41.72
C SER A 4 21.73 32.27 40.36
N VAL A 5 20.68 32.99 39.90
CA VAL A 5 19.20 33.12 40.11
C VAL A 5 18.73 33.99 38.92
N SER A 6 17.95 33.50 37.95
CA SER A 6 16.47 33.35 37.92
C SER A 6 15.64 34.66 38.09
N ARG A 7 14.57 34.81 37.28
CA ARG A 7 13.40 35.69 37.50
C ARG A 7 12.18 35.01 36.84
N HIS A 8 11.24 34.40 37.55
CA HIS A 8 10.19 34.95 38.45
C HIS A 8 8.95 35.47 37.72
N TRP A 9 7.84 34.70 37.66
CA TRP A 9 6.82 34.39 38.71
C TRP A 9 5.72 35.48 38.70
N LEU A 10 4.55 35.29 38.04
CA LEU A 10 3.34 34.51 38.40
C LEU A 10 2.41 35.17 39.46
N ARG A 11 1.12 35.31 39.12
CA ARG A 11 -0.07 35.61 39.97
C ARG A 11 -1.32 35.08 39.23
N CYS A 12 -2.45 34.64 39.82
CA CYS A 12 -2.82 34.27 41.20
C CYS A 12 -4.03 33.29 41.15
N SER A 13 -4.49 32.75 42.28
CA SER A 13 -5.25 31.48 42.35
C SER A 13 -6.77 31.54 42.61
N VAL A 14 -7.48 30.59 41.97
CA VAL A 14 -8.53 29.67 42.48
C VAL A 14 -9.50 30.08 43.62
N ALA A 15 -10.81 29.98 43.36
CA ALA A 15 -11.92 29.61 44.27
C ALA A 15 -13.23 29.42 43.45
N LEU A 16 -14.26 28.63 43.80
CA LEU A 16 -14.44 27.39 44.57
C LEU A 16 -15.78 26.73 44.07
N ALA A 17 -16.21 25.56 44.55
CA ALA A 17 -17.31 24.76 43.96
C ALA A 17 -18.53 24.45 44.90
N LEU A 18 -19.59 23.88 44.29
CA LEU A 18 -20.68 23.03 44.86
C LEU A 18 -21.88 23.65 45.65
N VAL A 19 -23.06 23.69 44.99
CA VAL A 19 -24.45 23.34 45.47
C VAL A 19 -25.26 23.02 44.18
N VAL A 20 -25.67 21.79 43.81
CA VAL A 20 -26.69 20.84 44.32
C VAL A 20 -28.14 21.08 43.79
N LEU A 21 -28.82 19.96 43.47
CA LEU A 21 -30.05 19.74 42.67
C LEU A 21 -31.37 20.36 43.21
N PHE A 22 -32.38 20.61 42.35
CA PHE A 22 -33.55 19.70 42.13
C PHE A 22 -34.49 20.11 40.95
N LEU A 23 -35.44 19.22 40.61
CA LEU A 23 -36.35 19.27 39.44
C LEU A 23 -37.63 20.12 39.64
N SER A 24 -38.28 20.53 38.55
CA SER A 24 -39.70 20.18 38.22
C SER A 24 -40.11 20.64 36.80
N PHE A 25 -41.37 20.41 36.38
CA PHE A 25 -41.77 20.13 34.99
C PHE A 25 -43.08 20.87 34.57
N VAL A 26 -43.32 21.01 33.26
CA VAL A 26 -44.58 21.40 32.54
C VAL A 26 -45.10 22.87 32.66
N ILE A 27 -45.39 23.53 31.51
CA ILE A 27 -46.72 24.09 31.08
C ILE A 27 -46.65 25.11 29.90
N VAL A 28 -47.20 24.67 28.75
CA VAL A 28 -48.06 25.38 27.76
C VAL A 28 -47.56 26.54 26.85
N ASN A 29 -48.02 26.48 25.59
CA ASN A 29 -47.87 27.48 24.52
C ASN A 29 -48.79 28.72 24.68
N LEU A 30 -48.43 29.85 24.04
CA LEU A 30 -49.19 30.51 22.95
C LEU A 30 -48.46 31.82 22.49
N PRO A 31 -48.75 32.38 21.28
CA PRO A 31 -47.82 33.28 20.58
C PRO A 31 -48.03 34.78 20.81
N ALA A 32 -47.01 35.57 20.46
CA ALA A 32 -47.10 37.01 20.26
C ALA A 32 -47.44 37.36 18.79
N ALA A 33 -48.20 38.45 18.59
CA ALA A 33 -48.66 38.92 17.27
C ALA A 33 -47.57 39.73 16.52
N PRO A 34 -47.63 39.82 15.17
CA PRO A 34 -46.59 40.45 14.35
C PRO A 34 -46.63 41.98 14.39
N VAL A 35 -45.45 42.60 14.25
CA VAL A 35 -45.30 44.03 13.93
C VAL A 35 -45.36 44.21 12.41
N SER A 36 -46.04 45.27 11.95
CA SER A 36 -46.25 45.51 10.51
C SER A 36 -44.93 45.63 9.74
N ALA A 37 -44.81 44.87 8.65
CA ALA A 37 -43.82 45.16 7.63
C ALA A 37 -44.16 46.48 6.91
N ALA A 38 -43.14 47.15 6.37
CA ALA A 38 -43.33 48.02 5.21
C ALA A 38 -43.52 47.14 3.97
N PRO A 39 -44.29 47.56 2.94
CA PRO A 39 -44.44 46.77 1.72
C PRO A 39 -43.08 46.64 1.02
N PRO A 40 -42.73 45.45 0.49
CA PRO A 40 -41.66 45.32 -0.49
C PRO A 40 -41.96 46.19 -1.72
N LEU A 41 -40.91 46.64 -2.40
CA LEU A 41 -41.06 47.02 -3.81
C LEU A 41 -41.31 45.76 -4.62
N GLU A 42 -42.56 45.54 -5.04
CA GLU A 42 -42.91 44.53 -6.05
C GLU A 42 -42.32 44.92 -7.41
N THR A 43 -41.02 44.70 -7.58
CA THR A 43 -40.51 44.31 -8.89
C THR A 43 -40.95 42.87 -9.11
N GLN A 44 -42.04 42.68 -9.85
CA GLN A 44 -42.40 41.35 -10.33
C GLN A 44 -41.26 40.86 -11.22
N SER A 45 -40.47 39.91 -10.72
CA SER A 45 -39.48 39.18 -11.51
C SER A 45 -40.24 38.35 -12.54
N VAL A 46 -40.41 38.90 -13.73
CA VAL A 46 -41.08 38.21 -14.85
C VAL A 46 -40.22 37.02 -15.23
N ILE A 47 -40.60 35.84 -14.74
CA ILE A 47 -39.95 34.56 -15.05
C ILE A 47 -40.02 34.40 -16.57
N THR A 48 -38.86 34.56 -17.20
CA THR A 48 -38.72 34.56 -18.64
C THR A 48 -38.36 33.15 -19.07
N SER A 49 -39.21 32.54 -19.91
CA SER A 49 -38.94 31.24 -20.51
C SER A 49 -38.29 31.45 -21.88
N LEU A 50 -37.09 30.91 -22.08
CA LEU A 50 -36.29 31.07 -23.29
C LEU A 50 -35.79 29.72 -23.78
N ASN A 51 -35.85 29.49 -25.09
CA ASN A 51 -35.42 28.24 -25.71
C ASN A 51 -34.32 28.54 -26.73
N GLY A 52 -33.26 27.75 -26.71
CA GLY A 52 -32.05 28.02 -27.50
C GLY A 52 -31.00 26.93 -27.38
N TRP A 53 -29.82 27.18 -27.95
CA TRP A 53 -28.68 26.27 -27.87
C TRP A 53 -27.80 26.65 -26.69
N PHE A 54 -27.57 25.68 -25.80
CA PHE A 54 -26.65 25.82 -24.67
C PHE A 54 -25.21 25.68 -25.17
N SER A 55 -24.33 26.54 -24.67
CA SER A 55 -22.92 26.57 -25.03
C SER A 55 -22.06 26.94 -23.83
N VAL A 56 -20.86 26.38 -23.78
CA VAL A 56 -19.84 26.68 -22.77
C VAL A 56 -18.66 27.37 -23.43
N ILE A 57 -18.20 28.45 -22.79
CA ILE A 57 -16.94 29.14 -23.07
C ILE A 57 -16.12 29.08 -21.79
N TRP A 58 -14.89 28.59 -21.87
CA TRP A 58 -13.92 28.64 -20.78
C TRP A 58 -13.12 29.95 -20.88
N ALA A 59 -12.65 30.46 -19.75
CA ALA A 59 -12.00 31.76 -19.68
C ALA A 59 -10.83 31.78 -18.70
N ASP A 60 -9.64 32.00 -19.26
CA ASP A 60 -8.42 31.40 -18.73
C ASP A 60 -7.27 32.42 -18.63
N GLY A 61 -6.81 32.61 -17.40
CA GLY A 61 -5.97 33.72 -16.99
C GLY A 61 -4.56 33.72 -17.57
N LYS A 62 -4.02 34.92 -17.81
CA LYS A 62 -2.61 35.08 -18.17
C LYS A 62 -1.67 34.61 -17.04
N PRO A 63 -0.41 34.23 -17.34
CA PRO A 63 0.54 33.71 -16.35
C PRO A 63 0.57 34.49 -15.03
N GLY A 64 0.37 33.79 -13.92
CA GLY A 64 0.34 34.37 -12.57
C GLY A 64 -1.01 34.98 -12.13
N MET A 65 -2.03 35.00 -12.98
CA MET A 65 -3.39 35.46 -12.62
C MET A 65 -4.31 34.26 -12.37
N ARG A 66 -4.86 34.13 -11.16
CA ARG A 66 -5.87 33.10 -10.83
C ARG A 66 -7.24 33.50 -11.37
N ILE A 67 -7.39 33.47 -12.69
CA ILE A 67 -8.66 33.63 -13.40
C ILE A 67 -8.93 32.31 -14.13
N HIS A 68 -10.03 31.66 -13.77
CA HIS A 68 -10.57 30.49 -14.45
C HIS A 68 -12.09 30.49 -14.24
N SER A 69 -12.88 30.32 -15.30
CA SER A 69 -14.35 30.22 -15.16
C SER A 69 -15.01 29.54 -16.36
N GLU A 70 -15.94 28.63 -16.12
CA GLU A 70 -16.93 28.23 -17.13
C GLU A 70 -17.99 29.33 -17.26
N GLU A 71 -18.15 29.89 -18.46
CA GLU A 71 -19.24 30.80 -18.82
C GLU A 71 -20.31 30.04 -19.62
N TYR A 72 -21.52 29.98 -19.08
CA TYR A 72 -22.67 29.34 -19.75
C TYR A 72 -23.44 30.37 -20.58
N TRP A 73 -23.76 30.00 -21.82
CA TRP A 73 -24.40 30.88 -22.79
C TRP A 73 -25.55 30.17 -23.51
N LEU A 74 -26.70 30.84 -23.61
CA LEU A 74 -27.80 30.48 -24.48
C LEU A 74 -27.73 31.32 -25.75
N THR A 75 -27.76 30.68 -26.92
CA THR A 75 -28.12 31.37 -28.17
C THR A 75 -29.60 31.10 -28.48
N THR A 76 -30.45 32.11 -28.47
CA THR A 76 -31.88 31.96 -28.78
C THR A 76 -32.16 31.85 -30.29
N GLN A 77 -33.41 31.57 -30.65
CA GLN A 77 -33.81 31.38 -32.06
C GLN A 77 -33.76 32.66 -32.92
N ASP A 78 -33.64 33.84 -32.29
CA ASP A 78 -33.37 35.13 -32.92
C ASP A 78 -31.87 35.52 -32.90
N GLU A 79 -31.00 34.55 -32.60
CA GLU A 79 -29.54 34.68 -32.47
C GLU A 79 -29.04 35.57 -31.31
N SER A 80 -29.92 36.01 -30.40
CA SER A 80 -29.47 36.71 -29.19
C SER A 80 -28.60 35.81 -28.30
N LEU A 81 -27.42 36.30 -27.93
CA LEU A 81 -26.50 35.63 -27.01
C LEU A 81 -26.73 36.10 -25.57
N ILE A 82 -27.17 35.19 -24.71
CA ILE A 82 -27.59 35.47 -23.33
C ILE A 82 -26.73 34.66 -22.38
N ARG A 83 -26.02 35.35 -21.49
CA ARG A 83 -25.23 34.72 -20.42
C ARG A 83 -26.17 34.14 -19.36
N LEU A 84 -25.95 32.89 -18.97
CA LEU A 84 -26.71 32.18 -17.95
C LEU A 84 -25.89 32.12 -16.65
N GLN A 85 -26.46 32.60 -15.54
CA GLN A 85 -25.98 32.27 -14.20
C GLN A 85 -26.72 31.02 -13.74
N ILE A 86 -26.00 29.93 -13.48
CA ILE A 86 -26.59 28.62 -13.17
C ILE A 86 -26.04 28.15 -11.83
N ASP A 87 -26.93 27.77 -10.92
CA ASP A 87 -26.51 27.15 -9.66
C ASP A 87 -25.78 25.83 -9.91
N ARG A 88 -24.71 25.59 -9.14
CA ARG A 88 -23.86 24.41 -9.31
C ARG A 88 -24.61 23.11 -9.05
N VAL A 89 -25.53 23.06 -8.09
CA VAL A 89 -26.29 21.84 -7.77
C VAL A 89 -27.30 21.56 -8.87
N LEU A 90 -27.92 22.58 -9.45
CA LEU A 90 -28.77 22.43 -10.64
C LEU A 90 -27.95 21.86 -11.81
N LEU A 91 -26.77 22.41 -12.09
CA LEU A 91 -25.89 21.95 -13.17
C LEU A 91 -25.41 20.50 -12.97
N GLU A 92 -24.94 20.16 -11.77
CA GLU A 92 -24.51 18.80 -11.41
C GLU A 92 -25.69 17.80 -11.52
N SER A 93 -26.92 18.20 -11.13
CA SER A 93 -28.11 17.35 -11.24
C SER A 93 -28.52 17.01 -12.68
N LEU A 94 -28.03 17.78 -13.65
CA LEU A 94 -28.27 17.61 -15.09
C LEU A 94 -27.12 16.87 -15.81
N GLY A 95 -26.12 16.38 -15.07
CA GLY A 95 -24.94 15.71 -15.62
C GLY A 95 -23.76 16.64 -15.94
N GLY A 96 -23.76 17.85 -15.38
CA GLY A 96 -22.69 18.84 -15.53
C GLY A 96 -22.75 19.62 -16.85
N SER A 97 -21.87 20.63 -16.98
CA SER A 97 -21.68 21.40 -18.22
C SER A 97 -21.31 20.51 -19.41
N LEU A 98 -20.65 19.37 -19.15
CA LEU A 98 -20.31 18.37 -20.15
C LEU A 98 -21.55 17.79 -20.87
N ALA A 99 -22.65 17.52 -20.14
CA ALA A 99 -23.87 16.96 -20.70
C ALA A 99 -24.70 17.97 -21.51
N LEU A 100 -24.64 19.25 -21.15
CA LEU A 100 -25.45 20.32 -21.75
C LEU A 100 -24.81 20.99 -22.97
N ASN A 101 -23.47 21.03 -23.09
CA ASN A 101 -22.79 21.77 -24.17
C ASN A 101 -23.23 21.29 -25.58
N GLY A 102 -23.74 22.23 -26.39
CA GLY A 102 -24.27 21.98 -27.74
C GLY A 102 -25.73 21.51 -27.79
N GLN A 103 -26.38 21.22 -26.66
CA GLN A 103 -27.78 20.77 -26.62
C GLN A 103 -28.76 21.93 -26.83
N ARG A 104 -29.95 21.63 -27.36
CA ARG A 104 -31.06 22.58 -27.31
C ARG A 104 -31.75 22.46 -25.94
N VAL A 105 -31.94 23.60 -25.27
CA VAL A 105 -32.49 23.66 -23.92
C VAL A 105 -33.60 24.71 -23.84
N SER A 106 -34.53 24.48 -22.92
CA SER A 106 -35.46 25.49 -22.41
C SER A 106 -34.96 25.89 -21.01
N VAL A 107 -34.81 27.19 -20.78
CA VAL A 107 -34.46 27.77 -19.47
C VAL A 107 -35.59 28.67 -18.99
N GLN A 108 -35.81 28.67 -17.68
CA GLN A 108 -36.70 29.62 -17.00
C GLN A 108 -35.90 30.31 -15.91
N GLY A 109 -36.06 31.62 -15.79
CA GLY A 109 -35.28 32.41 -14.84
C GLY A 109 -35.64 33.89 -14.82
N SER A 110 -34.91 34.64 -14.02
CA SER A 110 -35.08 36.07 -13.80
C SER A 110 -33.86 36.86 -14.28
N TRP A 111 -34.10 38.03 -14.89
CA TRP A 111 -33.02 38.88 -15.42
C TRP A 111 -32.29 39.64 -14.31
N LEU A 112 -30.96 39.61 -14.37
CA LEU A 112 -30.08 40.39 -13.49
C LEU A 112 -29.75 41.76 -14.09
N VAL A 113 -29.28 42.67 -13.23
CA VAL A 113 -28.98 44.07 -13.59
C VAL A 113 -27.81 44.19 -14.58
N ASP A 114 -26.97 43.16 -14.71
CA ASP A 114 -25.88 43.08 -15.69
C ASP A 114 -26.32 42.58 -17.08
N GLY A 115 -27.60 42.20 -17.25
CA GLY A 115 -28.13 41.62 -18.48
C GLY A 115 -27.94 40.11 -18.63
N SER A 116 -27.43 39.41 -17.61
CA SER A 116 -27.44 37.94 -17.55
C SER A 116 -28.77 37.40 -16.98
N LEU A 117 -29.09 36.13 -17.29
CA LEU A 117 -30.27 35.45 -16.78
C LEU A 117 -29.88 34.54 -15.60
N GLN A 118 -30.43 34.79 -14.41
CA GLN A 118 -30.37 33.84 -13.31
C GLN A 118 -31.31 32.68 -13.59
N VAL A 119 -30.75 31.51 -13.86
CA VAL A 119 -31.51 30.30 -14.18
C VAL A 119 -32.11 29.71 -12.90
N GLU A 120 -33.42 29.49 -12.93
CA GLU A 120 -34.21 28.87 -11.86
C GLU A 120 -34.61 27.43 -12.23
N SER A 121 -34.74 27.13 -13.53
CA SER A 121 -34.78 25.75 -14.05
C SER A 121 -34.27 25.64 -15.48
N LEU A 122 -33.75 24.48 -15.85
CA LEU A 122 -33.27 24.14 -17.19
C LEU A 122 -33.75 22.73 -17.57
N GLN A 123 -34.17 22.54 -18.82
CA GLN A 123 -34.53 21.23 -19.39
C GLN A 123 -33.95 21.08 -20.80
N VAL A 124 -33.46 19.89 -21.16
CA VAL A 124 -33.04 19.55 -22.53
C VAL A 124 -34.28 19.27 -23.38
N GLU A 125 -34.37 19.87 -24.57
CA GLU A 125 -35.53 19.73 -25.44
C GLU A 125 -35.43 18.51 -26.37
N GLY A 126 -36.17 17.45 -26.04
CA GLY A 126 -36.33 16.26 -26.88
C GLY A 126 -36.36 14.97 -26.07
N SER A 127 -36.25 13.83 -26.75
CA SER A 127 -35.81 12.61 -26.06
C SER A 127 -34.34 12.78 -25.66
N PRO A 128 -33.94 12.46 -24.41
CA PRO A 128 -32.54 12.51 -24.00
C PRO A 128 -31.77 11.39 -24.70
N HIS A 129 -31.33 11.66 -25.93
CA HIS A 129 -30.42 10.78 -26.63
C HIS A 129 -29.11 10.73 -25.87
N ALA A 130 -28.73 9.53 -25.42
CA ALA A 130 -27.34 9.19 -25.09
C ALA A 130 -26.47 9.14 -26.37
N ALA A 131 -26.59 10.18 -27.20
CA ALA A 131 -25.69 10.46 -28.29
C ALA A 131 -24.39 10.93 -27.67
N LEU A 132 -23.43 10.00 -27.59
CA LEU A 132 -22.02 10.29 -27.36
C LEU A 132 -21.63 11.53 -28.19
N ARG A 133 -20.90 12.48 -27.56
CA ARG A 133 -20.43 13.69 -28.24
C ARG A 133 -19.77 13.29 -29.58
N PRO A 134 -20.10 13.96 -30.70
CA PRO A 134 -19.65 13.52 -32.02
C PRO A 134 -18.12 13.51 -32.08
N GLN A 135 -17.57 12.32 -32.34
CA GLN A 135 -16.15 12.04 -32.23
C GLN A 135 -15.31 12.96 -33.12
N VAL A 136 -14.45 13.80 -32.52
CA VAL A 136 -13.66 14.75 -33.30
C VAL A 136 -12.51 14.02 -33.99
N THR A 137 -12.65 13.83 -35.30
CA THR A 137 -11.73 13.06 -36.17
C THR A 137 -11.68 13.62 -37.60
N GLY A 138 -10.71 13.19 -38.40
CA GLY A 138 -10.50 13.66 -39.77
C GLY A 138 -9.91 15.07 -39.84
N SER A 139 -10.10 15.74 -40.98
CA SER A 139 -9.74 17.15 -41.17
C SER A 139 -10.68 18.05 -40.37
N GLN A 140 -10.10 18.86 -39.49
CA GLN A 140 -10.80 19.86 -38.68
C GLN A 140 -10.17 21.24 -38.96
N PRO A 141 -10.39 21.87 -40.12
CA PRO A 141 -9.74 23.12 -40.52
C PRO A 141 -10.19 24.34 -39.69
N TRP A 142 -9.25 25.21 -39.31
CA TRP A 142 -9.48 26.46 -38.58
C TRP A 142 -8.99 27.69 -39.35
N VAL A 143 -9.74 28.79 -39.30
CA VAL A 143 -9.27 30.10 -39.80
C VAL A 143 -8.74 30.94 -38.64
N SER A 144 -7.54 31.50 -38.78
CA SER A 144 -6.98 32.50 -37.87
C SER A 144 -7.20 33.91 -38.40
N ILE A 145 -7.87 34.75 -37.60
CA ILE A 145 -8.28 36.11 -37.94
C ILE A 145 -7.68 37.07 -36.90
N PRO A 146 -6.62 37.81 -37.23
CA PRO A 146 -6.01 38.77 -36.33
C PRO A 146 -6.69 40.14 -36.47
N CYS A 147 -7.26 40.61 -35.37
CA CYS A 147 -8.05 41.83 -35.26
C CYS A 147 -7.40 42.81 -34.29
N LYS A 148 -7.25 44.07 -34.71
CA LYS A 148 -6.69 45.15 -33.88
C LYS A 148 -7.74 46.17 -33.47
N PHE A 149 -7.67 46.63 -32.22
CA PHE A 149 -8.57 47.65 -31.69
C PHE A 149 -8.35 49.01 -32.38
N ALA A 150 -9.40 49.83 -32.50
CA ALA A 150 -9.32 51.11 -33.23
C ALA A 150 -8.29 52.10 -32.63
N ASP A 151 -8.00 51.97 -31.33
CA ASP A 151 -7.04 52.75 -30.57
C ASP A 151 -5.64 52.10 -30.45
N ILE A 152 -5.48 50.83 -30.85
CA ILE A 152 -4.21 50.09 -30.78
C ILE A 152 -3.75 49.73 -32.20
N ILE A 153 -2.94 50.58 -32.80
CA ILE A 153 -2.52 50.44 -34.21
C ILE A 153 -1.44 49.36 -34.46
N THR A 154 -0.77 48.89 -33.40
CA THR A 154 0.40 48.00 -33.48
C THR A 154 0.05 46.57 -33.88
N GLU A 155 0.64 46.07 -34.96
CA GLU A 155 0.53 44.67 -35.37
C GLU A 155 1.67 43.86 -34.72
N THR A 156 1.35 43.07 -33.69
CA THR A 156 2.35 42.45 -32.80
C THR A 156 3.00 41.19 -33.38
N ARG A 157 2.40 40.58 -34.41
CA ARG A 157 2.96 39.49 -35.20
C ARG A 157 2.62 39.66 -36.69
N PRO A 158 3.54 39.32 -37.62
CA PRO A 158 3.26 39.33 -39.04
C PRO A 158 2.34 38.16 -39.42
N ILE A 159 1.56 38.30 -40.49
CA ILE A 159 0.62 37.26 -40.95
C ILE A 159 1.30 35.89 -41.19
N SER A 160 2.54 35.89 -41.66
CA SER A 160 3.33 34.66 -41.86
C SER A 160 3.53 33.83 -40.59
N TYR A 161 3.44 34.43 -39.39
CA TYR A 161 3.43 33.70 -38.11
C TYR A 161 2.17 32.83 -37.97
N PHE A 162 0.99 33.43 -38.17
CA PHE A 162 -0.30 32.74 -38.11
C PHE A 162 -0.49 31.73 -39.26
N THR A 163 0.18 31.91 -40.40
CA THR A 163 0.26 30.88 -41.44
C THR A 163 1.19 29.73 -41.04
N ALA A 164 2.38 30.04 -40.50
CA ALA A 164 3.41 29.02 -40.22
C ALA A 164 3.03 28.07 -39.08
N MET A 165 2.28 28.52 -38.07
CA MET A 165 1.88 27.68 -36.94
C MET A 165 1.03 26.45 -37.33
N TYR A 166 0.33 26.47 -38.46
CA TYR A 166 -0.47 25.33 -38.93
C TYR A 166 0.34 24.26 -39.69
N THR A 167 1.68 24.28 -39.62
CA THR A 167 2.51 23.24 -40.24
C THR A 167 2.27 21.84 -39.62
N SER A 168 2.38 20.81 -40.47
CA SER A 168 2.31 19.39 -40.11
C SER A 168 3.64 18.82 -39.61
N THR A 169 4.67 19.66 -39.49
CA THR A 169 5.97 19.34 -38.88
C THR A 169 6.02 19.83 -37.44
N TYR A 170 6.69 19.10 -36.54
CA TYR A 170 6.98 19.60 -35.19
C TYR A 170 7.63 21.00 -35.25
N PRO A 171 7.21 21.98 -34.45
CA PRO A 171 6.22 21.88 -33.35
C PRO A 171 4.78 22.30 -33.71
N GLY A 172 4.42 22.47 -34.98
CA GLY A 172 3.16 23.11 -35.40
C GLY A 172 1.86 22.43 -34.95
N ILE A 173 0.76 23.19 -35.00
CA ILE A 173 -0.58 22.81 -34.51
C ILE A 173 -1.12 21.56 -35.22
N ASP A 174 -0.87 21.39 -36.52
CA ASP A 174 -1.30 20.18 -37.25
C ASP A 174 -0.44 18.95 -36.90
N HIS A 175 0.81 19.15 -36.49
CA HIS A 175 1.64 18.09 -35.92
C HIS A 175 1.16 17.68 -34.51
N TYR A 176 0.96 18.66 -33.63
CA TYR A 176 0.47 18.45 -32.26
C TYR A 176 -0.83 17.64 -32.22
N TRP A 177 -1.86 18.08 -32.95
CA TRP A 177 -3.15 17.40 -32.95
C TRP A 177 -3.11 15.99 -33.54
N ARG A 178 -2.21 15.72 -34.50
CA ARG A 178 -1.94 14.36 -35.00
C ARG A 178 -1.26 13.50 -33.94
N GLU A 179 -0.28 14.01 -33.20
CA GLU A 179 0.44 13.23 -32.17
C GLU A 179 -0.48 12.88 -30.99
N VAL A 180 -1.24 13.86 -30.48
CA VAL A 180 -2.17 13.68 -29.36
C VAL A 180 -3.26 12.65 -29.66
N SER A 181 -3.82 12.69 -30.87
CA SER A 181 -4.95 11.86 -31.32
C SER A 181 -4.57 10.56 -32.05
N TYR A 182 -3.27 10.24 -32.12
CA TYR A 182 -2.76 9.07 -32.87
C TYR A 182 -3.14 9.09 -34.37
N ASN A 183 -3.04 10.27 -35.01
CA ASN A 183 -3.45 10.62 -36.37
C ASN A 183 -4.97 10.56 -36.66
N LEU A 184 -5.82 10.39 -35.64
CA LEU A 184 -7.28 10.38 -35.83
C LEU A 184 -7.87 11.77 -36.07
N LEU A 185 -7.25 12.83 -35.53
CA LEU A 185 -7.56 14.24 -35.75
C LEU A 185 -6.39 14.91 -36.46
N ASN A 186 -6.68 15.82 -37.38
CA ASN A 186 -5.72 16.80 -37.89
C ASN A 186 -6.45 18.11 -38.22
N VAL A 187 -5.71 19.20 -38.45
CA VAL A 187 -6.27 20.52 -38.82
C VAL A 187 -5.88 20.93 -40.24
N GLN A 188 -5.61 19.95 -41.12
CA GLN A 188 -5.32 20.20 -42.53
C GLN A 188 -6.49 20.94 -43.21
N GLY A 189 -6.15 21.98 -43.98
CA GLY A 189 -7.09 22.96 -44.52
C GLY A 189 -7.20 24.24 -43.68
N SER A 190 -6.55 24.31 -42.52
CA SER A 190 -6.44 25.55 -41.75
C SER A 190 -5.66 26.63 -42.48
N ALA A 191 -6.01 27.90 -42.23
CA ALA A 191 -5.43 29.06 -42.87
C ALA A 191 -5.37 30.27 -41.93
N ALA A 192 -4.61 31.29 -42.32
CA ALA A 192 -4.69 32.63 -41.76
C ALA A 192 -5.05 33.61 -42.88
N VAL A 193 -5.81 34.66 -42.53
CA VAL A 193 -6.24 35.73 -43.45
C VAL A 193 -5.08 36.59 -43.94
N SER A 194 -5.32 37.43 -44.95
CA SER A 194 -4.27 38.14 -45.69
C SER A 194 -3.59 39.30 -44.93
N HIS A 195 -4.28 39.93 -43.98
CA HIS A 195 -3.83 41.07 -43.18
C HIS A 195 -4.55 41.17 -41.82
N TRP A 196 -4.12 42.10 -40.97
CA TRP A 196 -4.86 42.43 -39.74
C TRP A 196 -6.13 43.23 -40.07
N TYR A 197 -7.28 42.87 -39.49
CA TYR A 197 -8.50 43.67 -39.59
C TYR A 197 -8.56 44.71 -38.47
N THR A 198 -9.11 45.89 -38.73
CA THR A 198 -9.27 46.94 -37.70
C THR A 198 -10.71 46.94 -37.21
N LEU A 199 -10.90 46.73 -35.92
CA LEU A 199 -12.21 46.74 -35.26
C LEU A 199 -12.81 48.16 -35.28
N PRO A 200 -14.15 48.30 -35.33
CA PRO A 200 -14.82 49.60 -35.42
C PRO A 200 -14.76 50.45 -34.15
N GLN A 201 -14.32 49.88 -33.01
CA GLN A 201 -14.34 50.54 -31.70
C GLN A 201 -12.99 50.38 -30.94
N PRO A 202 -12.71 51.25 -29.95
CA PRO A 202 -11.53 51.11 -29.07
C PRO A 202 -11.67 49.94 -28.09
N GLN A 203 -10.55 49.46 -27.52
CA GLN A 203 -10.55 48.28 -26.62
C GLN A 203 -11.56 48.42 -25.46
N SER A 204 -11.74 49.62 -24.92
CA SER A 204 -12.66 49.88 -23.80
C SER A 204 -14.15 49.67 -24.13
N TYR A 205 -14.55 49.65 -25.40
CA TYR A 205 -15.94 49.32 -25.80
C TYR A 205 -16.27 47.83 -25.63
N TYR A 206 -15.25 47.00 -25.79
CA TYR A 206 -15.32 45.54 -25.66
C TYR A 206 -15.07 45.06 -24.21
N GLN A 207 -14.92 45.98 -23.26
CA GLN A 207 -14.76 45.64 -21.84
C GLN A 207 -16.12 45.66 -21.13
N THR A 208 -16.43 44.58 -20.41
CA THR A 208 -17.58 44.51 -19.51
C THR A 208 -17.35 45.34 -18.25
N ALA A 209 -18.42 45.64 -17.49
CA ALA A 209 -18.31 46.36 -16.22
C ALA A 209 -17.44 45.64 -15.16
N GLY A 210 -17.17 44.34 -15.33
CA GLY A 210 -16.24 43.56 -14.50
C GLY A 210 -14.79 43.51 -15.01
N GLY A 211 -14.46 44.20 -16.11
CA GLY A 211 -13.11 44.22 -16.69
C GLY A 211 -12.76 43.05 -17.63
N SER A 212 -13.56 41.97 -17.64
CA SER A 212 -13.46 40.90 -18.65
C SER A 212 -13.91 41.38 -20.02
N MET A 213 -13.39 40.77 -21.08
CA MET A 213 -13.78 41.10 -22.46
C MET A 213 -15.14 40.49 -22.86
N ASP A 214 -15.90 41.26 -23.63
CA ASP A 214 -17.19 40.90 -24.24
C ASP A 214 -16.96 40.05 -25.50
N THR A 215 -17.05 38.73 -25.33
CA THR A 215 -16.84 37.74 -26.40
C THR A 215 -17.84 37.85 -27.53
N GLY A 216 -19.07 38.26 -27.25
CA GLY A 216 -20.12 38.43 -28.25
C GLY A 216 -19.77 39.54 -29.24
N LYS A 217 -19.48 40.74 -28.73
CA LYS A 217 -19.04 41.88 -29.57
C LYS A 217 -17.73 41.61 -30.28
N LEU A 218 -16.73 41.05 -29.57
CA LEU A 218 -15.43 40.73 -30.18
C LEU A 218 -15.55 39.72 -31.32
N PHE A 219 -16.42 38.71 -31.17
CA PHE A 219 -16.70 37.76 -32.24
C PHE A 219 -17.38 38.47 -33.41
N GLN A 220 -18.50 39.16 -33.15
CA GLN A 220 -19.32 39.81 -34.17
C GLN A 220 -18.51 40.80 -35.02
N ASP A 221 -17.79 41.74 -34.39
CA ASP A 221 -17.06 42.78 -35.11
C ASP A 221 -15.83 42.22 -35.85
N CYS A 222 -15.15 41.21 -35.29
CA CYS A 222 -13.97 40.61 -35.93
C CYS A 222 -14.36 39.69 -37.10
N THR A 223 -15.44 38.91 -37.00
CA THR A 223 -15.93 38.11 -38.14
C THR A 223 -16.54 39.01 -39.20
N ALA A 224 -17.33 40.03 -38.85
CA ALA A 224 -17.91 40.97 -39.81
C ALA A 224 -16.86 41.79 -40.57
N ALA A 225 -15.70 42.05 -39.97
CA ALA A 225 -14.58 42.69 -40.67
C ALA A 225 -13.89 41.76 -41.69
N ALA A 226 -13.96 40.44 -41.50
CA ALA A 226 -13.34 39.41 -42.34
C ALA A 226 -14.30 38.77 -43.37
N ASP A 227 -15.62 38.95 -43.20
CA ASP A 227 -16.73 38.35 -43.97
C ASP A 227 -16.57 38.50 -45.50
N ALA A 228 -15.97 39.60 -45.97
CA ALA A 228 -15.73 39.84 -47.40
C ALA A 228 -14.57 39.01 -48.01
N GLU A 229 -13.72 38.39 -47.19
CA GLU A 229 -12.54 37.61 -47.60
C GLU A 229 -12.55 36.15 -47.10
N VAL A 230 -13.35 35.84 -46.06
CA VAL A 230 -13.39 34.53 -45.40
C VAL A 230 -14.77 33.90 -45.59
N TYR A 231 -14.84 32.87 -46.44
CA TYR A 231 -16.00 31.98 -46.47
C TYR A 231 -15.91 31.02 -45.26
N PHE A 232 -16.60 31.36 -44.17
CA PHE A 232 -16.55 30.64 -42.90
C PHE A 232 -16.97 29.16 -43.00
N PRO A 233 -17.95 28.74 -43.84
CA PRO A 233 -18.42 27.35 -43.90
C PRO A 233 -17.34 26.30 -44.17
N ASP A 234 -16.24 26.67 -44.83
CA ASP A 234 -15.07 25.80 -45.08
C ASP A 234 -14.31 25.41 -43.79
N TYR A 235 -14.47 26.18 -42.71
CA TYR A 235 -13.74 26.01 -41.44
C TYR A 235 -14.67 25.51 -40.32
N VAL A 236 -14.19 24.57 -39.50
CA VAL A 236 -14.93 24.07 -38.32
C VAL A 236 -14.70 24.91 -37.06
N GLY A 237 -13.73 25.83 -37.11
CA GLY A 237 -13.39 26.70 -35.99
C GLY A 237 -12.70 28.00 -36.42
N ILE A 238 -12.77 29.00 -35.53
CA ILE A 238 -12.29 30.35 -35.78
C ILE A 238 -11.41 30.77 -34.60
N ASN A 239 -10.14 31.08 -34.87
CA ASN A 239 -9.20 31.63 -33.89
C ASN A 239 -9.11 33.16 -34.06
N LEU A 240 -9.62 33.90 -33.08
CA LEU A 240 -9.60 35.37 -33.10
C LEU A 240 -8.39 35.88 -32.30
N MET A 241 -7.45 36.56 -32.96
CA MET A 241 -6.20 37.01 -32.36
C MET A 241 -6.25 38.52 -32.11
N PHE A 242 -6.13 39.00 -30.87
CA PHE A 242 -6.34 40.40 -30.53
C PHE A 242 -5.08 41.09 -29.97
N ASN A 243 -4.69 42.21 -30.57
CA ASN A 243 -3.43 42.92 -30.27
C ASN A 243 -3.40 43.73 -28.94
N GLY A 244 -4.39 43.54 -28.07
CA GLY A 244 -4.45 44.19 -26.76
C GLY A 244 -4.07 43.24 -25.62
N ASP A 245 -3.57 43.79 -24.52
CA ASP A 245 -3.48 43.05 -23.25
C ASP A 245 -4.85 43.07 -22.57
N PHE A 246 -5.34 41.90 -22.22
CA PHE A 246 -6.56 41.68 -21.43
C PHE A 246 -6.42 40.39 -20.60
N PRO A 247 -7.17 40.24 -19.49
CA PRO A 247 -6.70 39.42 -18.37
C PRO A 247 -6.79 37.90 -18.58
N SER A 248 -7.58 37.45 -19.56
CA SER A 248 -7.80 36.05 -19.90
C SER A 248 -7.95 35.85 -21.41
N SER A 249 -7.41 34.75 -21.95
CA SER A 249 -7.86 34.21 -23.24
C SER A 249 -9.12 33.39 -23.00
N LYS A 250 -9.83 32.98 -24.06
CA LYS A 250 -11.04 32.17 -23.96
C LYS A 250 -11.18 31.17 -25.10
N GLY A 251 -11.85 30.05 -24.85
CA GLY A 251 -12.03 28.96 -25.80
C GLY A 251 -13.35 28.24 -25.61
N GLY A 252 -13.81 27.53 -26.65
CA GLY A 252 -15.06 26.76 -26.59
C GLY A 252 -15.89 26.89 -27.86
N SER A 253 -17.20 27.10 -27.70
CA SER A 253 -18.15 27.10 -28.81
C SER A 253 -19.37 27.99 -28.58
N GLY A 254 -20.16 28.21 -29.63
CA GLY A 254 -21.49 28.82 -29.55
C GLY A 254 -22.18 28.87 -30.90
N THR A 255 -23.49 29.09 -30.94
CA THR A 255 -24.25 29.20 -32.21
C THR A 255 -24.10 30.60 -32.83
N ALA A 256 -24.03 30.66 -34.16
CA ALA A 256 -24.12 31.90 -34.95
C ALA A 256 -24.42 31.58 -36.43
N THR A 257 -24.97 32.54 -37.16
CA THR A 257 -25.03 32.52 -38.63
C THR A 257 -23.86 33.29 -39.23
N LEU A 258 -23.04 32.62 -40.04
CA LEU A 258 -21.99 33.22 -40.88
C LEU A 258 -22.18 32.68 -42.31
N ASP A 259 -22.02 33.51 -43.35
CA ASP A 259 -22.32 33.14 -44.75
C ASP A 259 -23.72 32.53 -44.98
N GLY A 260 -24.70 32.88 -44.14
CA GLY A 260 -26.04 32.28 -44.15
C GLY A 260 -26.12 30.85 -43.60
N VAL A 261 -25.06 30.33 -42.98
CA VAL A 261 -25.00 29.02 -42.34
C VAL A 261 -25.07 29.15 -40.81
N THR A 262 -26.25 28.93 -40.25
CA THR A 262 -26.46 28.82 -38.80
C THR A 262 -25.93 27.49 -38.27
N ARG A 263 -24.87 27.51 -37.43
CA ARG A 263 -24.38 26.31 -36.73
C ARG A 263 -23.68 26.65 -35.42
N VAL A 264 -23.36 25.62 -34.63
CA VAL A 264 -22.39 25.74 -33.54
C VAL A 264 -21.00 25.87 -34.17
N TRP A 265 -20.33 26.99 -33.88
CA TRP A 265 -18.97 27.28 -34.29
C TRP A 265 -18.02 27.09 -33.11
N ARG A 266 -16.84 26.50 -33.37
CA ARG A 266 -15.72 26.51 -32.41
C ARG A 266 -15.01 27.86 -32.47
N ARG A 267 -14.63 28.40 -31.32
CA ARG A 267 -14.16 29.78 -31.19
C ARG A 267 -13.04 29.86 -30.17
N THR A 268 -12.04 30.70 -30.44
CA THR A 268 -11.10 31.18 -29.43
C THR A 268 -10.97 32.70 -29.51
N TRP A 269 -10.71 33.34 -28.37
CA TRP A 269 -10.42 34.77 -28.24
C TRP A 269 -9.07 34.90 -27.54
N LEU A 270 -8.01 34.98 -28.34
CA LEU A 270 -6.63 34.93 -27.88
C LEU A 270 -6.06 36.35 -27.73
N ALA A 271 -5.59 36.68 -26.53
CA ALA A 271 -4.83 37.90 -26.27
C ALA A 271 -3.41 37.82 -26.85
N ASP A 272 -2.68 38.94 -26.90
CA ASP A 272 -1.30 38.99 -27.41
C ASP A 272 -0.35 38.03 -26.69
N TRP A 273 -0.47 37.90 -25.36
CA TRP A 273 0.28 36.92 -24.58
C TRP A 273 -0.14 35.46 -24.84
N GLY A 274 -1.37 35.25 -25.33
CA GLY A 274 -1.97 33.94 -25.60
C GLY A 274 -1.48 33.38 -26.93
N PHE A 275 -1.76 34.05 -28.06
CA PHE A 275 -1.38 33.54 -29.38
C PHE A 275 0.14 33.54 -29.64
N THR A 276 0.94 34.10 -28.73
CA THR A 276 2.40 34.03 -28.76
C THR A 276 2.98 32.80 -28.04
N ASN A 277 2.12 31.88 -27.59
CA ASN A 277 2.46 30.59 -27.01
C ASN A 277 1.54 29.50 -27.56
N LEU A 278 2.04 28.54 -28.33
CA LEU A 278 1.21 27.47 -28.91
C LEU A 278 0.44 26.66 -27.86
N ALA A 279 1.00 26.42 -26.68
CA ALA A 279 0.33 25.73 -25.57
C ALA A 279 -1.03 26.35 -25.20
N VAL A 280 -1.18 27.68 -25.34
CA VAL A 280 -2.46 28.36 -25.12
C VAL A 280 -3.41 28.13 -26.30
N ILE A 281 -2.94 28.27 -27.54
CA ILE A 281 -3.77 27.99 -28.72
C ILE A 281 -4.26 26.51 -28.72
N GLU A 282 -3.40 25.58 -28.33
CA GLU A 282 -3.66 24.15 -28.17
C GLU A 282 -4.71 23.87 -27.06
N HIS A 283 -4.62 24.58 -25.93
CA HIS A 283 -5.63 24.54 -24.86
C HIS A 283 -7.00 25.05 -25.34
N GLU A 284 -7.05 26.26 -25.90
CA GLU A 284 -8.30 26.92 -26.31
C GLU A 284 -8.99 26.19 -27.49
N MET A 285 -8.20 25.63 -28.42
CA MET A 285 -8.71 24.72 -29.45
C MET A 285 -9.21 23.40 -28.86
N GLY A 286 -8.59 22.91 -27.77
CA GLY A 286 -9.07 21.76 -27.00
C GLY A 286 -10.49 21.96 -26.47
N HIS A 287 -10.80 23.13 -25.91
CA HIS A 287 -12.17 23.50 -25.54
C HIS A 287 -13.11 23.55 -26.75
N GLY A 288 -12.66 24.05 -27.90
CA GLY A 288 -13.41 23.96 -29.16
C GLY A 288 -13.70 22.52 -29.58
N PHE A 289 -12.77 21.59 -29.36
CA PHE A 289 -12.99 20.15 -29.57
C PHE A 289 -13.81 19.48 -28.45
N GLY A 290 -14.16 20.21 -27.39
CA GLY A 290 -14.99 19.72 -26.30
C GLY A 290 -14.21 19.01 -25.19
N LEU A 291 -12.92 19.28 -25.04
CA LEU A 291 -12.17 18.95 -23.83
C LEU A 291 -12.56 19.93 -22.71
N THR A 292 -12.59 19.43 -21.48
CA THR A 292 -12.84 20.21 -20.25
C THR A 292 -11.52 20.52 -19.54
N HIS A 293 -11.54 21.36 -18.52
CA HIS A 293 -10.40 21.43 -17.60
C HIS A 293 -10.25 20.12 -16.81
N SER A 294 -9.00 19.80 -16.45
CA SER A 294 -8.70 18.85 -15.37
C SER A 294 -7.96 19.58 -14.25
N SER A 295 -7.91 18.99 -13.05
CA SER A 295 -7.27 19.63 -11.89
C SER A 295 -6.53 18.61 -11.02
N GLY A 296 -5.85 19.09 -9.98
CA GLY A 296 -5.48 18.30 -8.82
C GLY A 296 -6.68 18.05 -7.90
N ASN A 297 -6.41 17.49 -6.73
CA ASN A 297 -7.37 17.30 -5.66
C ASN A 297 -7.61 18.58 -4.81
N TYR A 298 -6.82 19.63 -5.00
CA TYR A 298 -6.81 20.87 -4.21
C TYR A 298 -8.03 21.78 -4.42
N GLY A 299 -8.76 21.62 -5.52
CA GLY A 299 -9.97 22.39 -5.82
C GLY A 299 -9.74 23.67 -6.62
N GLU A 300 -8.50 23.93 -7.05
CA GLU A 300 -8.20 24.85 -8.14
C GLU A 300 -8.54 24.20 -9.51
N THR A 301 -8.24 24.92 -10.59
CA THR A 301 -8.39 24.44 -11.98
C THR A 301 -7.05 24.34 -12.73
N TYR A 302 -6.02 25.02 -12.22
CA TYR A 302 -4.71 25.17 -12.86
C TYR A 302 -3.58 24.65 -11.95
N ASP A 303 -3.71 23.37 -11.60
CA ASP A 303 -2.85 22.64 -10.67
C ASP A 303 -2.50 21.21 -11.15
N ASN A 304 -2.95 20.78 -12.34
CA ASN A 304 -2.55 19.50 -12.96
C ASN A 304 -1.48 19.71 -14.05
N VAL A 305 -0.23 19.36 -13.74
CA VAL A 305 0.90 19.51 -14.68
C VAL A 305 0.97 18.42 -15.77
N TRP A 306 0.10 17.42 -15.72
CA TRP A 306 0.05 16.31 -16.70
C TRP A 306 -0.92 16.57 -17.87
N ASP A 307 -1.63 17.70 -17.90
CA ASP A 307 -2.65 18.00 -18.90
C ASP A 307 -2.46 19.38 -19.53
N VAL A 308 -2.47 19.46 -20.86
CA VAL A 308 -2.60 20.74 -21.57
C VAL A 308 -3.86 21.49 -21.18
N MET A 309 -4.94 20.78 -20.80
CA MET A 309 -6.20 21.35 -20.31
C MET A 309 -6.14 21.76 -18.82
N SER A 310 -4.93 21.92 -18.29
CA SER A 310 -4.68 22.54 -16.98
C SER A 310 -3.34 23.30 -17.09
N ASP A 311 -2.29 22.95 -16.35
CA ASP A 311 -1.06 23.77 -16.34
C ASP A 311 -0.25 23.67 -17.64
N THR A 312 -0.28 24.76 -18.41
CA THR A 312 0.48 24.95 -19.66
C THR A 312 1.82 25.69 -19.47
N TRP A 313 2.12 26.15 -18.26
CA TRP A 313 3.22 27.08 -17.95
C TRP A 313 4.34 26.44 -17.15
N THR A 314 4.03 25.55 -16.20
CA THR A 314 5.05 24.76 -15.49
C THR A 314 5.89 23.98 -16.50
N ASN A 315 7.20 24.02 -16.31
CA ASN A 315 8.22 23.46 -17.20
C ASN A 315 8.18 23.95 -18.66
N CYS A 316 7.46 25.03 -19.02
CA CYS A 316 7.50 25.61 -20.37
C CYS A 316 8.94 25.90 -20.86
N PHE A 317 9.85 26.28 -19.96
CA PHE A 317 11.25 26.53 -20.28
C PHE A 317 12.01 25.29 -20.82
N LEU A 318 11.46 24.07 -20.70
CA LEU A 318 11.98 22.85 -21.29
C LEU A 318 11.48 22.60 -22.73
N THR A 319 10.35 23.19 -23.12
CA THR A 319 9.73 23.07 -24.46
C THR A 319 9.39 24.45 -25.04
N HIS A 320 10.32 25.40 -24.93
CA HIS A 320 10.17 26.75 -25.46
C HIS A 320 10.74 26.85 -26.88
N ASP A 321 9.88 27.10 -27.86
CA ASP A 321 10.28 27.36 -29.24
C ASP A 321 10.57 28.86 -29.47
N PRO A 322 11.68 29.23 -30.15
CA PRO A 322 12.10 30.63 -30.32
C PRO A 322 11.20 31.46 -31.26
N VAL A 323 10.25 30.84 -31.96
CA VAL A 323 9.22 31.52 -32.77
C VAL A 323 7.88 31.46 -32.05
N PHE A 324 7.52 30.29 -31.52
CA PHE A 324 6.17 29.89 -31.13
C PHE A 324 5.90 29.83 -29.61
N GLY A 325 6.90 30.13 -28.77
CA GLY A 325 6.74 30.22 -27.32
C GLY A 325 6.62 28.87 -26.63
N CYS A 326 5.82 28.78 -25.56
CA CYS A 326 5.54 27.50 -24.89
C CYS A 326 4.81 26.53 -25.82
N LEU A 327 5.28 25.27 -25.89
CA LEU A 327 4.58 24.16 -26.56
C LEU A 327 3.87 23.27 -25.53
N GLY A 328 2.66 22.80 -25.83
CA GLY A 328 1.85 21.96 -24.94
C GLY A 328 2.47 20.59 -24.63
N GLN A 329 2.02 19.96 -23.55
CA GLN A 329 2.17 18.52 -23.30
C GLN A 329 0.95 17.77 -23.85
N HIS A 330 0.91 16.43 -23.82
CA HIS A 330 -0.32 15.72 -24.17
C HIS A 330 -1.43 15.95 -23.14
N THR A 331 -2.68 16.00 -23.63
CA THR A 331 -3.85 15.85 -22.76
C THR A 331 -3.96 14.42 -22.22
N ILE A 332 -4.53 14.30 -21.02
CA ILE A 332 -4.61 13.05 -20.25
C ILE A 332 -5.45 11.97 -20.94
N GLY A 333 -5.14 10.72 -20.62
CA GLY A 333 -5.82 9.54 -21.15
C GLY A 333 -7.35 9.57 -21.07
N TRP A 334 -7.95 10.18 -20.04
CA TRP A 334 -9.41 10.36 -19.97
C TRP A 334 -9.96 11.25 -21.09
N HIS A 335 -9.31 12.37 -21.40
CA HIS A 335 -9.70 13.24 -22.51
C HIS A 335 -9.56 12.53 -23.87
N LYS A 336 -8.50 11.73 -24.05
CA LYS A 336 -8.31 10.90 -25.25
C LYS A 336 -9.37 9.79 -25.38
N ASP A 337 -9.81 9.22 -24.26
CA ASP A 337 -10.88 8.22 -24.20
C ASP A 337 -12.27 8.84 -24.45
N LEU A 338 -12.54 10.03 -23.92
CA LEU A 338 -13.76 10.81 -24.16
C LEU A 338 -13.95 11.12 -25.65
N GLN A 339 -12.87 11.40 -26.37
CA GLN A 339 -12.84 11.57 -27.83
C GLN A 339 -12.75 10.24 -28.61
N SER A 340 -12.81 9.09 -27.93
CA SER A 340 -12.62 7.76 -28.50
C SER A 340 -11.36 7.62 -29.37
N TRP A 341 -10.31 8.41 -29.10
CA TRP A 341 -9.00 8.27 -29.76
C TRP A 341 -8.25 7.04 -29.24
N ILE A 342 -8.55 6.60 -28.02
CA ILE A 342 -8.13 5.29 -27.50
C ILE A 342 -9.10 4.23 -28.00
N THR A 343 -8.60 3.26 -28.77
CA THR A 343 -9.42 2.16 -29.29
C THR A 343 -9.84 1.19 -28.17
N PRO A 344 -10.95 0.45 -28.32
CA PRO A 344 -11.35 -0.57 -27.34
C PRO A 344 -10.30 -1.66 -27.08
N THR A 345 -9.39 -1.92 -28.04
CA THR A 345 -8.28 -2.86 -27.85
C THR A 345 -7.14 -2.28 -27.01
N HIS A 346 -6.97 -0.96 -26.98
CA HIS A 346 -5.99 -0.26 -26.14
C HIS A 346 -6.60 0.30 -24.85
N LYS A 347 -7.84 -0.08 -24.52
CA LYS A 347 -8.55 0.30 -23.28
C LYS A 347 -8.81 -0.93 -22.41
N ALA A 348 -8.29 -0.93 -21.19
CA ALA A 348 -8.69 -1.90 -20.18
C ALA A 348 -9.89 -1.36 -19.37
N VAL A 349 -10.89 -2.20 -19.10
CA VAL A 349 -12.00 -1.86 -18.18
C VAL A 349 -12.06 -2.90 -17.08
N ILE A 350 -11.66 -2.51 -15.87
CA ILE A 350 -11.50 -3.41 -14.73
C ILE A 350 -12.74 -3.26 -13.83
N THR A 351 -13.73 -4.13 -14.03
CA THR A 351 -14.99 -4.08 -13.30
C THR A 351 -14.82 -4.43 -11.81
N ALA A 352 -15.61 -3.79 -10.96
CA ALA A 352 -15.64 -4.03 -9.52
C ALA A 352 -15.83 -5.52 -9.15
N GLY A 353 -15.06 -5.98 -8.15
CA GLY A 353 -14.93 -7.37 -7.73
C GLY A 353 -13.75 -8.12 -8.37
N LEU A 354 -13.07 -7.55 -9.37
CA LEU A 354 -11.93 -8.17 -10.03
C LEU A 354 -10.57 -7.71 -9.48
N GLN A 355 -9.66 -8.67 -9.38
CA GLN A 355 -8.21 -8.44 -9.36
C GLN A 355 -7.62 -8.88 -10.71
N THR A 356 -6.69 -8.11 -11.25
CA THR A 356 -6.05 -8.36 -12.55
C THR A 356 -4.61 -7.83 -12.58
N THR A 357 -3.84 -8.22 -13.60
CA THR A 357 -2.55 -7.59 -13.93
C THR A 357 -2.54 -7.29 -15.43
N ILE A 358 -2.17 -6.06 -15.79
CA ILE A 358 -2.13 -5.58 -17.18
C ILE A 358 -0.81 -4.84 -17.45
N THR A 359 -0.47 -4.65 -18.73
CA THR A 359 0.62 -3.76 -19.13
C THR A 359 0.04 -2.46 -19.70
N LEU A 360 0.52 -1.32 -19.19
CA LEU A 360 0.27 0.01 -19.71
C LEU A 360 1.42 0.43 -20.64
N GLU A 361 1.08 1.03 -21.78
CA GLU A 361 1.97 1.73 -22.72
C GLU A 361 1.82 3.24 -22.53
N ARG A 362 2.89 4.00 -22.78
CA ARG A 362 2.85 5.47 -22.72
C ARG A 362 1.80 6.09 -23.65
N THR A 363 1.07 7.10 -23.17
CA THR A 363 0.04 7.82 -23.96
C THR A 363 0.62 8.87 -24.94
N ALA A 364 1.95 8.98 -25.02
CA ALA A 364 2.69 9.74 -26.03
C ALA A 364 3.58 8.82 -26.89
N LEU A 365 3.44 8.92 -28.22
CA LEU A 365 4.18 8.12 -29.21
C LEU A 365 4.29 6.61 -28.85
N PRO A 366 3.16 5.90 -28.70
CA PRO A 366 3.16 4.50 -28.29
C PRO A 366 3.83 3.57 -29.31
N GLN A 367 4.55 2.56 -28.84
CA GLN A 367 5.32 1.60 -29.65
C GLN A 367 4.82 0.16 -29.55
N THR A 368 3.85 -0.12 -28.68
CA THR A 368 3.25 -1.45 -28.50
C THR A 368 1.72 -1.40 -28.59
N SER A 369 1.08 -2.57 -28.72
CA SER A 369 -0.38 -2.73 -28.68
C SER A 369 -0.90 -3.01 -27.25
N ASN A 370 -0.16 -2.61 -26.22
CA ASN A 370 -0.61 -2.69 -24.83
C ASN A 370 -1.66 -1.61 -24.53
N TYR A 371 -2.24 -1.62 -23.33
CA TYR A 371 -3.28 -0.67 -22.96
C TYR A 371 -2.70 0.73 -22.78
N LEU A 372 -3.33 1.75 -23.38
CA LEU A 372 -2.96 3.15 -23.19
C LEU A 372 -3.63 3.72 -21.93
N VAL A 373 -4.84 3.26 -21.63
CA VAL A 373 -5.61 3.63 -20.43
C VAL A 373 -6.28 2.39 -19.82
N ALA A 374 -6.32 2.33 -18.49
CA ALA A 374 -7.22 1.47 -17.74
C ALA A 374 -8.30 2.28 -17.01
N VAL A 375 -9.54 1.82 -17.05
CA VAL A 375 -10.71 2.42 -16.39
C VAL A 375 -11.22 1.48 -15.30
N LEU A 376 -11.41 1.98 -14.08
CA LEU A 376 -11.86 1.23 -12.90
C LEU A 376 -13.17 1.87 -12.39
N PRO A 377 -14.34 1.35 -12.78
CA PRO A 377 -15.63 1.89 -12.34
C PRO A 377 -15.88 1.67 -10.84
N VAL A 378 -16.42 2.68 -10.16
CA VAL A 378 -16.85 2.58 -8.75
C VAL A 378 -18.26 1.97 -8.70
N LYS A 379 -18.39 0.79 -8.08
CA LYS A 379 -19.64 0.03 -7.95
C LYS A 379 -20.77 0.86 -7.35
N GLY A 380 -21.94 0.80 -7.98
CA GLY A 380 -23.13 1.56 -7.58
C GLY A 380 -23.19 2.98 -8.12
N THR A 381 -22.16 3.42 -8.86
CA THR A 381 -22.15 4.69 -9.60
C THR A 381 -22.17 4.43 -11.11
N ALA A 382 -22.54 5.43 -11.92
CA ALA A 382 -22.51 5.36 -13.38
C ALA A 382 -21.52 6.38 -14.00
N ASP A 383 -20.97 7.24 -13.14
CA ASP A 383 -20.37 8.54 -13.43
C ASP A 383 -19.03 8.75 -12.72
N ARG A 384 -18.66 7.85 -11.79
CA ARG A 384 -17.43 7.92 -10.99
C ARG A 384 -16.53 6.71 -11.23
N PHE A 385 -15.28 6.96 -11.56
CA PHE A 385 -14.30 5.94 -11.89
C PHE A 385 -12.87 6.46 -11.78
N TYR A 386 -11.91 5.55 -11.65
CA TYR A 386 -10.50 5.89 -11.77
C TYR A 386 -10.02 5.64 -13.20
N THR A 387 -9.08 6.46 -13.69
CA THR A 387 -8.31 6.18 -14.91
C THR A 387 -6.82 6.14 -14.60
N LEU A 388 -6.13 5.16 -15.17
CA LEU A 388 -4.68 4.99 -15.08
C LEU A 388 -4.10 5.18 -16.48
N GLU A 389 -3.02 5.93 -16.59
CA GLU A 389 -2.19 6.00 -17.80
C GLU A 389 -0.70 5.91 -17.46
N ALA A 390 0.13 5.47 -18.41
CA ALA A 390 1.58 5.60 -18.29
C ALA A 390 2.04 6.89 -18.99
N ARG A 391 2.90 7.68 -18.33
CA ARG A 391 3.51 8.89 -18.91
C ARG A 391 5.04 8.76 -18.94
N ARG A 392 5.61 9.19 -20.06
CA ARG A 392 7.04 9.11 -20.41
C ARG A 392 7.45 10.38 -21.18
N LYS A 393 8.67 10.87 -21.00
CA LYS A 393 9.15 12.15 -21.56
C LYS A 393 9.54 12.03 -23.03
N VAL A 394 8.54 11.90 -23.91
CA VAL A 394 8.73 11.75 -25.36
C VAL A 394 7.79 12.67 -26.15
N GLY A 395 8.23 13.16 -27.31
CA GLY A 395 7.42 14.08 -28.13
C GLY A 395 7.07 15.35 -27.35
N TYR A 396 5.80 15.75 -27.38
CA TYR A 396 5.30 16.90 -26.60
C TYR A 396 5.34 16.66 -25.07
N ASP A 397 5.31 15.40 -24.61
CA ASP A 397 5.42 15.07 -23.17
C ASP A 397 6.85 15.23 -22.60
N THR A 398 7.81 15.71 -23.39
CA THR A 398 9.20 15.96 -22.93
C THR A 398 9.31 16.94 -21.75
N ARG A 399 8.36 17.86 -21.56
CA ARG A 399 8.34 18.78 -20.40
C ARG A 399 7.71 18.23 -19.11
N LEU A 400 7.16 17.02 -19.13
CA LEU A 400 6.54 16.43 -17.93
C LEU A 400 7.55 16.37 -16.77
N PRO A 401 7.12 16.51 -15.50
CA PRO A 401 8.04 16.65 -14.38
C PRO A 401 8.75 15.33 -14.06
N GLY A 402 8.07 14.19 -14.19
CA GLY A 402 8.63 12.84 -14.00
C GLY A 402 8.16 11.84 -15.06
N GLU A 403 8.31 10.56 -14.75
CA GLU A 403 7.78 9.42 -15.51
C GLU A 403 7.17 8.42 -14.53
N GLY A 404 6.01 7.86 -14.86
CA GLY A 404 5.31 6.94 -13.96
C GLY A 404 3.98 6.45 -14.52
N VAL A 405 3.25 5.73 -13.67
CA VAL A 405 1.80 5.60 -13.82
C VAL A 405 1.15 6.79 -13.13
N ILE A 406 0.26 7.49 -13.83
CA ILE A 406 -0.51 8.62 -13.31
C ILE A 406 -1.96 8.16 -13.16
N ILE A 407 -2.56 8.45 -12.01
CA ILE A 407 -3.91 8.02 -11.65
C ILE A 407 -4.81 9.24 -11.48
N HIS A 408 -5.96 9.23 -12.15
CA HIS A 408 -6.98 10.27 -12.03
C HIS A 408 -8.29 9.71 -11.46
N TYR A 409 -8.92 10.41 -10.52
CA TYR A 409 -10.30 10.18 -10.09
C TYR A 409 -11.26 11.06 -10.90
N VAL A 410 -12.12 10.42 -11.69
CA VAL A 410 -13.05 11.07 -12.61
C VAL A 410 -14.48 11.03 -12.05
N GLU A 411 -15.19 12.14 -12.19
CA GLU A 411 -16.59 12.31 -11.81
C GLU A 411 -17.29 13.20 -12.85
N ILE A 412 -18.12 12.60 -13.72
CA ILE A 412 -18.58 13.25 -14.97
C ILE A 412 -19.35 14.56 -14.73
N GLY A 413 -20.17 14.64 -13.67
CA GLY A 413 -21.00 15.82 -13.40
C GLY A 413 -20.25 17.04 -12.84
N ARG A 414 -19.01 16.86 -12.38
CA ARG A 414 -18.19 17.89 -11.71
C ARG A 414 -17.57 18.83 -12.75
N ALA A 415 -17.54 20.13 -12.47
CA ALA A 415 -17.01 21.17 -13.40
C ALA A 415 -15.62 20.83 -13.99
N ASN A 416 -14.67 20.40 -13.14
CA ASN A 416 -13.41 19.80 -13.57
C ASN A 416 -13.55 18.26 -13.40
N PRO A 417 -13.89 17.49 -14.46
CA PRO A 417 -14.40 16.13 -14.26
C PRO A 417 -13.29 15.16 -13.87
N ALA A 418 -12.09 15.26 -14.46
CA ALA A 418 -10.92 14.49 -14.08
C ALA A 418 -10.05 15.24 -13.06
N ARG A 419 -9.66 14.53 -11.99
CA ARG A 419 -8.68 15.01 -11.01
C ARG A 419 -7.50 14.07 -10.92
N VAL A 420 -6.28 14.54 -11.14
CA VAL A 420 -5.08 13.76 -10.80
C VAL A 420 -5.04 13.56 -9.28
N ILE A 421 -4.65 12.37 -8.84
CA ILE A 421 -4.51 12.02 -7.43
C ILE A 421 -3.13 12.43 -6.97
N ASP A 422 -3.09 13.06 -5.80
CA ASP A 422 -1.86 13.52 -5.18
C ASP A 422 -1.94 13.20 -3.68
N ILE A 423 -1.15 12.22 -3.21
CA ILE A 423 -1.39 11.53 -1.95
C ILE A 423 -0.85 12.27 -0.72
N ASP A 424 0.18 13.11 -0.87
CA ASP A 424 0.75 13.88 0.25
C ASP A 424 0.01 15.21 0.49
N SER A 425 -0.79 15.63 -0.50
CA SER A 425 -1.60 16.86 -0.48
C SER A 425 -0.78 18.15 -0.30
N ASN A 426 0.44 18.21 -0.85
CA ASN A 426 1.35 19.36 -0.70
C ASN A 426 1.01 20.59 -1.59
N GLY A 427 0.22 20.42 -2.64
CA GLY A 427 -0.16 21.46 -3.62
C GLY A 427 0.51 21.35 -5.00
N ASN A 428 1.34 20.33 -5.25
CA ASN A 428 2.13 20.15 -6.46
C ASN A 428 1.97 18.73 -7.04
N THR A 429 1.07 18.60 -8.01
CA THR A 429 0.82 17.32 -8.72
C THR A 429 2.00 16.84 -9.58
N GLY A 430 3.13 17.53 -9.56
CA GLY A 430 4.34 17.22 -10.34
C GLY A 430 5.42 16.43 -9.62
N ASP A 431 5.18 15.90 -8.42
CA ASP A 431 6.18 15.12 -7.66
C ASP A 431 5.70 13.71 -7.27
N ALA A 432 6.44 13.06 -6.36
CA ALA A 432 6.18 11.70 -5.91
C ALA A 432 4.79 11.49 -5.26
N GLY A 433 4.10 12.57 -4.84
CA GLY A 433 2.71 12.49 -4.39
C GLY A 433 1.74 11.98 -5.47
N ALA A 434 2.05 12.21 -6.75
CA ALA A 434 1.17 11.91 -7.89
C ALA A 434 1.79 10.98 -8.96
N ILE A 435 2.99 10.46 -8.72
CA ILE A 435 3.75 9.61 -9.67
C ILE A 435 3.97 8.24 -9.04
N TRP A 436 3.37 7.18 -9.60
CA TRP A 436 3.59 5.82 -9.11
C TRP A 436 4.67 5.06 -9.91
N LEU A 437 5.64 4.53 -9.17
CA LEU A 437 6.84 3.84 -9.64
C LEU A 437 6.85 2.34 -9.22
N PRO A 438 7.66 1.48 -9.85
CA PRO A 438 7.74 0.06 -9.52
C PRO A 438 7.98 -0.23 -8.03
N GLY A 439 7.14 -1.10 -7.46
CA GLY A 439 7.08 -1.42 -6.03
C GLY A 439 5.95 -0.69 -5.29
N GLU A 440 5.58 0.51 -5.73
CA GLU A 440 4.62 1.37 -5.04
C GLU A 440 3.16 0.93 -5.27
N THR A 441 2.26 1.29 -4.35
CA THR A 441 0.85 0.94 -4.43
C THR A 441 -0.07 2.08 -4.00
N PHE A 442 -0.85 2.62 -4.94
CA PHE A 442 -1.99 3.46 -4.61
C PHE A 442 -3.08 2.63 -3.91
N THR A 443 -3.73 3.21 -2.90
CA THR A 443 -4.83 2.58 -2.14
C THR A 443 -5.94 3.60 -1.86
N ASP A 444 -7.14 3.36 -2.38
CA ASP A 444 -8.38 3.94 -1.87
C ASP A 444 -9.07 2.90 -0.98
N SER A 445 -9.04 3.13 0.32
CA SER A 445 -9.66 2.23 1.31
C SER A 445 -11.17 2.42 1.48
N VAL A 446 -11.75 3.48 0.93
CA VAL A 446 -13.20 3.75 0.95
C VAL A 446 -13.87 3.05 -0.23
N ASN A 447 -13.35 3.25 -1.44
CA ASN A 447 -13.82 2.56 -2.65
C ASN A 447 -13.06 1.26 -2.92
N GLY A 448 -12.28 0.72 -1.97
CA GLY A 448 -11.68 -0.61 -2.05
C GLY A 448 -10.83 -0.89 -3.30
N ILE A 449 -10.10 0.11 -3.78
CA ILE A 449 -9.25 0.02 -4.97
C ILE A 449 -7.79 0.03 -4.55
N THR A 450 -6.99 -0.89 -5.09
CA THR A 450 -5.52 -0.78 -5.03
C THR A 450 -4.89 -0.94 -6.41
N VAL A 451 -3.81 -0.21 -6.65
CA VAL A 451 -3.03 -0.26 -7.89
C VAL A 451 -1.56 -0.35 -7.52
N THR A 452 -0.99 -1.56 -7.58
CA THR A 452 0.46 -1.76 -7.46
C THR A 452 1.11 -1.58 -8.84
N VAL A 453 2.15 -0.76 -8.95
CA VAL A 453 3.04 -0.79 -10.12
C VAL A 453 4.06 -1.90 -9.89
N VAL A 454 4.00 -2.96 -10.70
CA VAL A 454 4.78 -4.20 -10.49
C VAL A 454 6.19 -4.05 -11.06
N SER A 455 6.31 -3.48 -12.26
CA SER A 455 7.59 -3.28 -12.94
C SER A 455 7.48 -2.21 -14.02
N ALA A 456 8.61 -1.65 -14.43
CA ALA A 456 8.70 -0.85 -15.66
C ALA A 456 8.86 -1.78 -16.88
N THR A 457 8.31 -1.36 -18.01
CA THR A 457 8.68 -1.89 -19.34
C THR A 457 9.53 -0.85 -20.08
N ALA A 458 10.05 -1.19 -21.27
CA ALA A 458 10.84 -0.26 -22.08
C ALA A 458 10.09 1.03 -22.49
N THR A 459 8.75 1.02 -22.44
CA THR A 459 7.88 2.10 -22.94
C THR A 459 6.75 2.47 -21.97
N GLY A 460 6.61 1.77 -20.85
CA GLY A 460 5.47 1.88 -19.94
C GLY A 460 5.70 1.09 -18.65
N TYR A 461 4.65 0.45 -18.14
CA TYR A 461 4.65 -0.21 -16.82
C TYR A 461 3.70 -1.42 -16.76
N VAL A 462 4.03 -2.44 -15.97
CA VAL A 462 3.11 -3.51 -15.58
C VAL A 462 2.41 -3.09 -14.29
N VAL A 463 1.07 -3.14 -14.26
CA VAL A 463 0.27 -2.78 -13.07
C VAL A 463 -0.65 -3.92 -12.65
N ARG A 464 -0.69 -4.18 -11.34
CA ARG A 464 -1.60 -5.13 -10.69
C ARG A 464 -2.70 -4.34 -9.99
N ILE A 465 -3.92 -4.52 -10.46
CA ILE A 465 -5.09 -3.74 -10.05
C ILE A 465 -6.03 -4.64 -9.27
N ASN A 466 -6.47 -4.19 -8.10
CA ASN A 466 -7.68 -4.68 -7.45
C ASN A 466 -8.73 -3.56 -7.55
N ASN A 467 -9.87 -3.83 -8.19
CA ASN A 467 -11.03 -2.95 -8.10
C ASN A 467 -12.09 -3.63 -7.24
N GLN A 468 -12.28 -3.17 -6.01
CA GLN A 468 -13.41 -3.51 -5.14
C GLN A 468 -13.54 -4.99 -4.79
N SER A 469 -12.43 -5.72 -4.88
CA SER A 469 -12.26 -7.06 -4.31
C SER A 469 -11.54 -6.94 -2.96
N PHE A 470 -12.18 -6.24 -2.01
CA PHE A 470 -11.79 -6.38 -0.60
C PHE A 470 -12.15 -7.78 -0.10
N PRO A 471 -11.32 -8.40 0.75
CA PRO A 471 -11.69 -9.63 1.40
C PRO A 471 -12.88 -9.36 2.31
N LYS A 472 -14.03 -9.99 2.03
CA LYS A 472 -15.20 -9.90 2.91
C LYS A 472 -14.83 -10.43 4.29
N LEU A 473 -15.13 -9.66 5.33
CA LEU A 473 -14.70 -9.96 6.69
C LEU A 473 -15.64 -10.94 7.39
N TYR A 474 -15.04 -11.98 7.97
CA TYR A 474 -15.69 -12.98 8.80
C TYR A 474 -15.00 -13.06 10.16
N TYR A 475 -15.75 -13.27 11.23
CA TYR A 475 -15.28 -13.18 12.61
C TYR A 475 -15.53 -14.49 13.37
N VAL A 476 -14.52 -14.96 14.11
CA VAL A 476 -14.61 -16.19 14.93
C VAL A 476 -13.94 -16.01 16.28
N ALA A 477 -14.65 -16.42 17.34
CA ALA A 477 -14.21 -16.33 18.73
C ALA A 477 -14.67 -17.59 19.48
N THR A 478 -13.88 -18.05 20.46
CA THR A 478 -14.23 -19.21 21.29
C THR A 478 -15.52 -19.04 22.10
N THR A 479 -15.99 -17.80 22.28
CA THR A 479 -17.27 -17.42 22.91
C THR A 479 -18.41 -17.21 21.91
N GLY A 480 -18.20 -17.50 20.62
CA GLY A 480 -19.17 -17.28 19.55
C GLY A 480 -20.24 -18.38 19.44
N SER A 481 -21.00 -18.36 18.35
CA SER A 481 -21.97 -19.41 18.02
C SER A 481 -22.07 -19.64 16.51
N ASP A 482 -22.00 -20.89 16.08
CA ASP A 482 -22.17 -21.30 14.67
C ASP A 482 -23.66 -21.44 14.27
N SER A 483 -24.57 -21.57 15.25
CA SER A 483 -25.98 -21.91 15.02
C SER A 483 -26.73 -20.79 14.31
N GLY A 484 -27.02 -20.98 13.02
CA GLY A 484 -27.69 -19.99 12.17
C GLY A 484 -26.82 -18.77 11.83
N ASN A 485 -25.51 -18.83 12.09
CA ASN A 485 -24.60 -17.69 11.96
C ASN A 485 -23.78 -17.78 10.66
N ALA A 486 -23.83 -16.70 9.86
CA ALA A 486 -23.02 -16.51 8.65
C ALA A 486 -21.61 -15.93 8.94
N CYS A 487 -21.29 -15.69 10.22
CA CYS A 487 -20.00 -15.21 10.74
C CYS A 487 -19.62 -13.77 10.33
N LEU A 488 -20.55 -12.99 9.78
CA LEU A 488 -20.32 -11.61 9.29
C LEU A 488 -20.39 -10.51 10.36
N SER A 489 -20.71 -10.86 11.62
CA SER A 489 -20.89 -9.90 12.71
C SER A 489 -19.74 -9.97 13.71
N SER A 490 -19.02 -8.86 13.90
CA SER A 490 -17.98 -8.71 14.93
C SER A 490 -18.55 -8.74 16.36
N ALA A 491 -19.82 -8.40 16.53
CA ALA A 491 -20.56 -8.47 17.80
C ALA A 491 -21.23 -9.83 18.06
N ALA A 492 -21.34 -10.68 17.02
CA ALA A 492 -21.86 -12.04 17.12
C ALA A 492 -21.01 -12.99 16.25
N PRO A 493 -19.73 -13.20 16.62
CA PRO A 493 -18.82 -14.07 15.87
C PRO A 493 -19.27 -15.54 15.91
N CYS A 494 -18.78 -16.32 14.95
CA CYS A 494 -18.92 -17.77 14.97
C CYS A 494 -18.01 -18.42 16.02
N ALA A 495 -18.29 -19.67 16.37
CA ALA A 495 -17.55 -20.44 17.38
C ALA A 495 -16.36 -21.19 16.78
N THR A 496 -16.51 -21.82 15.61
CA THR A 496 -15.47 -22.70 15.04
C THR A 496 -14.89 -22.18 13.73
N VAL A 497 -13.56 -22.30 13.59
CA VAL A 497 -12.83 -21.84 12.40
C VAL A 497 -13.29 -22.60 11.14
N GLN A 498 -13.57 -23.90 11.24
CA GLN A 498 -14.08 -24.67 10.10
C GLN A 498 -15.47 -24.21 9.64
N HIS A 499 -16.38 -23.88 10.55
CA HIS A 499 -17.69 -23.33 10.16
C HIS A 499 -17.54 -22.00 9.43
N VAL A 500 -16.60 -21.15 9.85
CA VAL A 500 -16.32 -19.89 9.14
C VAL A 500 -15.68 -20.13 7.78
N VAL A 501 -14.70 -21.04 7.69
CA VAL A 501 -14.11 -21.48 6.41
C VAL A 501 -15.19 -22.03 5.46
N ASN A 502 -16.18 -22.76 5.96
CA ASN A 502 -17.30 -23.23 5.14
C ASN A 502 -18.12 -22.05 4.57
N ASN A 503 -18.49 -21.07 5.40
CA ASN A 503 -19.29 -19.90 5.04
C ASN A 503 -18.52 -18.80 4.26
N ALA A 504 -17.19 -18.81 4.29
CA ALA A 504 -16.36 -17.82 3.61
C ALA A 504 -16.49 -17.90 2.08
N GLU A 505 -16.69 -16.78 1.41
CA GLU A 505 -16.53 -16.70 -0.05
C GLU A 505 -15.05 -16.69 -0.45
N ILE A 506 -14.77 -16.96 -1.74
CA ILE A 506 -13.39 -16.98 -2.25
C ILE A 506 -12.80 -15.57 -2.10
N GLY A 507 -11.62 -15.48 -1.50
CA GLY A 507 -10.96 -14.23 -1.14
C GLY A 507 -11.34 -13.67 0.23
N GLY A 508 -12.32 -14.24 0.95
CA GLY A 508 -12.73 -13.76 2.27
C GLY A 508 -11.63 -13.81 3.34
N GLU A 509 -11.63 -12.85 4.27
CA GLU A 509 -10.72 -12.79 5.41
C GLU A 509 -11.43 -13.24 6.68
N ILE A 510 -10.85 -14.25 7.33
CA ILE A 510 -11.31 -14.88 8.56
C ILE A 510 -10.43 -14.35 9.68
N ARG A 511 -10.99 -13.41 10.46
CA ARG A 511 -10.36 -12.81 11.64
C ARG A 511 -10.63 -13.71 12.85
N ILE A 512 -9.57 -14.30 13.37
CA ILE A 512 -9.61 -15.29 14.44
C ILE A 512 -9.13 -14.63 15.73
N ALA A 513 -9.99 -14.59 16.75
CA ALA A 513 -9.62 -14.03 18.06
C ALA A 513 -8.59 -14.89 18.80
N THR A 514 -7.92 -14.29 19.79
CA THR A 514 -7.10 -14.97 20.80
C THR A 514 -7.89 -16.09 21.51
N GLY A 515 -7.22 -17.20 21.80
CA GLY A 515 -7.82 -18.41 22.35
C GLY A 515 -7.50 -19.69 21.55
N THR A 516 -8.00 -20.83 22.04
CA THR A 516 -7.73 -22.16 21.48
C THR A 516 -8.96 -22.75 20.81
N TYR A 517 -8.83 -23.18 19.56
CA TYR A 517 -9.87 -23.79 18.74
C TYR A 517 -9.49 -25.23 18.39
N THR A 518 -10.44 -26.15 18.52
CA THR A 518 -10.23 -27.60 18.35
C THR A 518 -11.22 -28.20 17.34
N GLY A 519 -10.86 -29.31 16.72
CA GLY A 519 -11.74 -30.04 15.81
C GLY A 519 -12.82 -30.85 16.55
N ALA A 520 -14.03 -30.93 15.99
CA ALA A 520 -15.08 -31.82 16.50
C ALA A 520 -14.63 -33.30 16.51
N PRO A 521 -15.12 -34.17 17.41
CA PRO A 521 -14.74 -35.58 17.41
C PRO A 521 -15.00 -36.27 16.07
N GLY A 522 -14.02 -37.05 15.59
CA GLY A 522 -14.13 -37.82 14.34
C GLY A 522 -13.73 -37.11 13.04
N ILE A 523 -13.35 -35.83 13.06
CA ILE A 523 -12.80 -35.14 11.88
C ILE A 523 -11.27 -35.25 11.80
N THR A 524 -10.75 -35.48 10.59
CA THR A 524 -9.34 -35.79 10.29
C THR A 524 -8.40 -34.56 10.24
N GLN A 525 -8.94 -33.35 10.33
CA GLN A 525 -8.17 -32.11 10.46
C GLN A 525 -8.95 -31.05 11.23
N THR A 526 -8.29 -30.16 12.00
CA THR A 526 -8.96 -29.02 12.66
C THR A 526 -9.45 -27.99 11.64
N VAL A 527 -8.72 -27.76 10.53
CA VAL A 527 -9.14 -26.93 9.40
C VAL A 527 -8.85 -27.62 8.05
N TYR A 528 -9.81 -27.57 7.13
CA TYR A 528 -9.74 -28.06 5.76
C TYR A 528 -9.99 -26.89 4.78
N LEU A 529 -9.01 -26.59 3.93
CA LEU A 529 -9.01 -25.48 2.99
C LEU A 529 -9.07 -26.00 1.55
N SER A 530 -10.15 -25.70 0.84
CA SER A 530 -10.38 -26.09 -0.57
C SER A 530 -10.69 -24.90 -1.49
N LYS A 531 -10.28 -23.70 -1.05
CA LYS A 531 -10.51 -22.40 -1.69
C LYS A 531 -9.54 -21.37 -1.11
N SER A 532 -9.20 -20.36 -1.90
CA SER A 532 -8.39 -19.22 -1.44
C SER A 532 -9.19 -18.38 -0.44
N VAL A 533 -8.71 -18.29 0.80
CA VAL A 533 -9.21 -17.46 1.90
C VAL A 533 -8.04 -17.05 2.78
N ILE A 534 -8.16 -15.94 3.51
CA ILE A 534 -7.13 -15.45 4.44
C ILE A 534 -7.54 -15.87 5.86
N LEU A 535 -6.72 -16.66 6.54
CA LEU A 535 -6.90 -17.02 7.96
C LEU A 535 -5.88 -16.23 8.78
N ARG A 536 -6.34 -15.31 9.62
CA ARG A 536 -5.49 -14.37 10.36
C ARG A 536 -5.79 -14.43 11.86
N GLY A 537 -4.80 -14.85 12.66
CA GLY A 537 -4.83 -14.79 14.12
C GLY A 537 -4.46 -13.41 14.67
N GLY A 538 -4.41 -13.28 16.00
CA GLY A 538 -3.95 -12.06 16.67
C GLY A 538 -5.03 -11.03 17.02
N TYR A 539 -6.32 -11.34 16.83
CA TYR A 539 -7.41 -10.42 17.16
C TYR A 539 -7.96 -10.61 18.57
N THR A 540 -8.84 -9.71 19.02
CA THR A 540 -9.68 -9.94 20.20
C THR A 540 -11.12 -9.55 19.90
N THR A 541 -12.08 -10.01 20.71
CA THR A 541 -13.48 -9.57 20.59
C THR A 541 -13.69 -8.06 20.82
N ALA A 542 -12.69 -7.37 21.39
CA ALA A 542 -12.66 -5.91 21.56
C ALA A 542 -11.88 -5.17 20.45
N ASN A 543 -10.99 -5.86 19.72
CA ASN A 543 -10.26 -5.28 18.58
C ASN A 543 -10.19 -6.28 17.42
N TRP A 544 -10.99 -5.99 16.39
CA TRP A 544 -11.03 -6.70 15.11
C TRP A 544 -10.36 -5.93 13.97
N HIS A 545 -9.71 -4.79 14.26
CA HIS A 545 -9.10 -3.92 13.26
C HIS A 545 -7.61 -4.22 13.07
N THR A 546 -6.87 -4.36 14.18
CA THR A 546 -5.43 -4.64 14.16
C THR A 546 -5.16 -6.01 14.80
N ALA A 547 -4.40 -6.86 14.11
CA ALA A 547 -3.91 -8.11 14.66
C ALA A 547 -2.59 -7.91 15.39
N TYR A 548 -2.41 -8.56 16.54
CA TYR A 548 -1.16 -8.59 17.30
C TYR A 548 -0.79 -10.04 17.67
N PRO A 549 -0.39 -10.90 16.70
CA PRO A 549 -0.25 -12.35 16.91
C PRO A 549 0.68 -12.73 18.08
N LEU A 550 1.73 -11.95 18.32
CA LEU A 550 2.71 -12.17 19.40
C LEU A 550 2.11 -12.02 20.81
N THR A 551 1.12 -11.15 21.01
CA THR A 551 0.52 -10.90 22.33
C THR A 551 -0.91 -11.44 22.47
N GLN A 552 -1.65 -11.55 21.36
CA GLN A 552 -3.04 -12.02 21.30
C GLN A 552 -3.09 -13.42 20.68
N THR A 553 -2.49 -14.38 21.37
CA THR A 553 -2.23 -15.73 20.86
C THR A 553 -3.50 -16.47 20.39
N THR A 554 -3.59 -16.70 19.09
CA THR A 554 -4.58 -17.59 18.47
C THR A 554 -3.98 -18.97 18.24
N THR A 555 -4.62 -20.02 18.74
CA THR A 555 -4.14 -21.41 18.65
C THR A 555 -5.17 -22.32 17.99
N LEU A 556 -4.76 -23.07 16.96
CA LEU A 556 -5.47 -24.23 16.45
C LEU A 556 -4.80 -25.48 17.03
N ASP A 557 -5.54 -26.20 17.88
CA ASP A 557 -5.06 -27.39 18.59
C ASP A 557 -5.74 -28.64 18.02
N ALA A 558 -4.93 -29.56 17.50
CA ALA A 558 -5.37 -30.83 16.95
C ALA A 558 -5.49 -31.95 18.01
N GLN A 559 -5.01 -31.71 19.24
CA GLN A 559 -5.17 -32.58 20.41
C GLN A 559 -4.57 -33.99 20.23
N ASN A 560 -3.52 -34.11 19.40
CA ASN A 560 -2.84 -35.34 19.01
C ASN A 560 -3.75 -36.39 18.32
N ALA A 561 -4.90 -35.95 17.76
CA ALA A 561 -5.96 -36.83 17.23
C ALA A 561 -6.23 -36.67 15.72
N ARG A 562 -5.58 -35.71 15.05
CA ARG A 562 -5.88 -35.24 13.67
C ARG A 562 -4.77 -34.34 13.15
N ARG A 563 -4.80 -33.94 11.86
CA ARG A 563 -3.92 -32.84 11.38
C ARG A 563 -4.39 -31.47 11.88
N VAL A 564 -3.52 -30.47 12.01
CA VAL A 564 -4.00 -29.12 12.32
C VAL A 564 -4.68 -28.49 11.10
N VAL A 565 -3.99 -28.46 9.95
CA VAL A 565 -4.51 -27.91 8.69
C VAL A 565 -4.28 -28.87 7.52
N TYR A 566 -5.28 -29.00 6.65
CA TYR A 566 -5.17 -29.67 5.35
C TYR A 566 -5.53 -28.69 4.23
N VAL A 567 -4.60 -28.42 3.32
CA VAL A 567 -4.81 -27.58 2.14
C VAL A 567 -5.01 -28.49 0.92
N ALA A 568 -6.24 -28.61 0.46
CA ALA A 568 -6.64 -29.47 -0.65
C ALA A 568 -6.42 -28.82 -2.02
N SER A 569 -6.65 -27.50 -2.11
CA SER A 569 -6.59 -26.73 -3.36
C SER A 569 -6.58 -25.21 -3.10
N GLY A 570 -6.18 -24.44 -4.10
CA GLY A 570 -6.27 -22.97 -4.11
C GLY A 570 -5.06 -22.26 -3.51
N GLN A 571 -5.26 -20.99 -3.17
CA GLN A 571 -4.23 -20.03 -2.76
C GLN A 571 -4.58 -19.38 -1.40
N PRO A 572 -4.77 -20.13 -0.30
CA PRO A 572 -5.10 -19.52 0.98
C PRO A 572 -3.87 -18.90 1.65
N VAL A 573 -4.10 -17.86 2.45
CA VAL A 573 -3.09 -17.26 3.33
C VAL A 573 -3.35 -17.75 4.75
N ILE A 574 -2.31 -18.23 5.44
CA ILE A 574 -2.35 -18.71 6.82
C ILE A 574 -1.35 -17.87 7.61
N GLU A 575 -1.84 -16.98 8.47
CA GLU A 575 -1.03 -15.92 9.07
C GLU A 575 -1.28 -15.71 10.58
N GLY A 576 -0.19 -15.64 11.37
CA GLY A 576 -0.27 -15.27 12.79
C GLY A 576 -0.93 -16.33 13.69
N LEU A 577 -0.78 -17.62 13.38
CA LEU A 577 -1.43 -18.73 14.09
C LEU A 577 -0.41 -19.66 14.77
N ARG A 578 -0.75 -20.15 15.97
CA ARG A 578 -0.11 -21.34 16.54
C ARG A 578 -0.88 -22.57 16.07
N LEU A 579 -0.19 -23.52 15.44
CA LEU A 579 -0.72 -24.74 14.86
C LEU A 579 -0.05 -25.92 15.57
N ILE A 580 -0.75 -26.53 16.53
CA ILE A 580 -0.12 -27.42 17.53
C ILE A 580 -0.78 -28.79 17.68
N ASN A 581 0.01 -29.74 18.19
CA ASN A 581 -0.42 -31.08 18.59
C ASN A 581 -1.06 -31.87 17.43
N GLY A 582 -0.52 -31.71 16.23
CA GLY A 582 -0.95 -32.46 15.06
C GLY A 582 -0.58 -33.94 15.14
N ASN A 583 -1.39 -34.81 14.56
CA ASN A 583 -1.10 -36.23 14.41
C ASN A 583 -1.69 -36.75 13.09
N ALA A 584 -0.83 -37.15 12.15
CA ALA A 584 -1.23 -37.68 10.85
C ALA A 584 -1.44 -39.22 10.84
N THR A 585 -1.20 -39.93 11.95
CA THR A 585 -1.24 -41.40 12.02
C THR A 585 -2.57 -41.99 11.56
N GLY A 586 -2.53 -42.85 10.53
CA GLY A 586 -3.70 -43.47 9.90
C GLY A 586 -4.51 -42.55 8.98
N LEU A 587 -4.03 -41.34 8.67
CA LEU A 587 -4.76 -40.34 7.88
C LEU A 587 -4.26 -40.20 6.43
N GLY A 588 -3.25 -40.99 6.03
CA GLY A 588 -2.75 -41.09 4.65
C GLY A 588 -2.09 -39.82 4.11
N GLY A 589 -2.07 -39.71 2.78
CA GLY A 589 -1.35 -38.67 2.06
C GLY A 589 -0.51 -39.26 0.92
N ALA A 590 0.26 -38.42 0.22
CA ALA A 590 1.30 -38.92 -0.67
C ALA A 590 2.37 -39.68 0.15
N TRP A 591 2.78 -40.86 -0.32
CA TRP A 591 3.79 -41.75 0.28
C TRP A 591 3.53 -42.27 1.71
N GLY A 592 2.44 -41.86 2.38
CA GLY A 592 2.07 -42.34 3.71
C GLY A 592 1.35 -41.27 4.53
N ASP A 593 1.32 -41.44 5.84
CA ASP A 593 0.74 -40.51 6.81
C ASP A 593 1.52 -39.19 6.86
N GLY A 594 1.13 -38.23 6.02
CA GLY A 594 1.81 -36.95 5.86
C GLY A 594 1.21 -35.80 6.66
N GLY A 595 2.05 -34.87 7.12
CA GLY A 595 1.67 -33.49 7.48
C GLY A 595 0.90 -33.39 8.79
N GLY A 596 1.59 -33.55 9.92
CA GLY A 596 0.97 -33.49 11.25
C GLY A 596 0.40 -32.10 11.54
N GLY A 597 1.24 -31.08 11.41
CA GLY A 597 0.82 -29.67 11.49
C GLY A 597 0.02 -29.27 10.26
N ILE A 598 0.69 -29.15 9.11
CA ILE A 598 0.09 -28.77 7.83
C ILE A 598 0.38 -29.85 6.76
N TYR A 599 -0.66 -30.29 6.06
CA TYR A 599 -0.54 -31.01 4.79
C TYR A 599 -0.94 -30.08 3.64
N VAL A 600 -0.11 -29.97 2.60
CA VAL A 600 -0.40 -29.25 1.36
C VAL A 600 -0.42 -30.23 0.19
N ASN A 601 -1.58 -30.32 -0.45
CA ASN A 601 -1.84 -31.24 -1.56
C ASN A 601 -1.32 -30.69 -2.91
N SER A 602 -1.09 -31.59 -3.86
CA SER A 602 -0.65 -31.24 -5.23
C SER A 602 -1.61 -30.25 -5.90
N GLY A 603 -1.07 -29.14 -6.44
CA GLY A 603 -1.85 -28.08 -7.06
C GLY A 603 -2.53 -27.10 -6.09
N ALA A 604 -2.32 -27.24 -4.78
CA ALA A 604 -2.47 -26.13 -3.84
C ALA A 604 -1.17 -25.32 -3.78
N SER A 605 -1.26 -24.04 -3.41
CA SER A 605 -0.08 -23.19 -3.22
C SER A 605 -0.43 -22.09 -2.20
N PRO A 606 -0.36 -22.40 -0.90
CA PRO A 606 -0.65 -21.45 0.17
C PRO A 606 0.53 -20.50 0.43
N THR A 607 0.22 -19.33 0.99
CA THR A 607 1.21 -18.53 1.74
C THR A 607 1.04 -18.84 3.22
N ILE A 608 2.10 -19.35 3.87
CA ILE A 608 2.10 -19.67 5.31
C ILE A 608 3.13 -18.77 5.96
N ARG A 609 2.71 -17.92 6.90
CA ARG A 609 3.62 -16.92 7.46
C ARG A 609 3.37 -16.49 8.89
N ASN A 610 4.42 -16.08 9.59
CA ASN A 610 4.36 -15.64 10.99
C ASN A 610 3.61 -16.64 11.89
N CYS A 611 3.70 -17.94 11.58
CA CYS A 611 3.01 -19.01 12.31
C CYS A 611 4.00 -19.82 13.16
N THR A 612 3.53 -20.35 14.29
CA THR A 612 4.25 -21.37 15.07
C THR A 612 3.65 -22.74 14.76
N ILE A 613 4.42 -23.65 14.16
CA ILE A 613 3.99 -25.01 13.82
C ILE A 613 4.75 -25.98 14.73
N ALA A 614 4.06 -26.60 15.68
CA ALA A 614 4.74 -27.26 16.79
C ALA A 614 4.10 -28.56 17.32
N ASN A 615 4.91 -29.37 18.01
CA ASN A 615 4.51 -30.59 18.71
C ASN A 615 3.72 -31.58 17.83
N SER A 616 3.94 -31.55 16.51
CA SER A 616 3.12 -32.30 15.55
C SER A 616 3.84 -33.53 15.02
N THR A 617 3.10 -34.64 14.91
CA THR A 617 3.61 -35.97 14.56
C THR A 617 3.05 -36.45 13.23
N ALA A 618 3.91 -37.02 12.39
CA ALA A 618 3.53 -37.68 11.14
C ALA A 618 4.46 -38.86 10.83
N TYR A 619 4.21 -39.62 9.76
CA TYR A 619 5.22 -40.51 9.19
C TYR A 619 6.20 -39.72 8.30
N HIS A 620 5.68 -38.74 7.55
CA HIS A 620 6.47 -37.78 6.78
C HIS A 620 6.00 -36.34 7.09
N GLY A 621 6.92 -35.39 7.29
CA GLY A 621 6.55 -33.99 7.53
C GLY A 621 5.81 -33.79 8.84
N GLY A 622 6.52 -33.89 9.97
CA GLY A 622 5.92 -33.75 11.30
C GLY A 622 5.20 -32.40 11.46
N GLY A 623 5.92 -31.32 11.16
CA GLY A 623 5.37 -29.97 11.07
C GLY A 623 4.64 -29.72 9.75
N LEU A 624 5.35 -29.77 8.61
CA LEU A 624 4.80 -29.53 7.28
C LEU A 624 5.11 -30.66 6.29
N PHE A 625 4.12 -31.00 5.46
CA PHE A 625 4.26 -31.92 4.33
C PHE A 625 3.73 -31.25 3.05
N LEU A 626 4.64 -30.94 2.12
CA LEU A 626 4.36 -30.15 0.92
C LEU A 626 4.55 -31.02 -0.34
N VAL A 627 3.49 -31.24 -1.13
CA VAL A 627 3.51 -32.08 -2.34
C VAL A 627 3.20 -31.25 -3.58
N GLN A 628 4.08 -31.24 -4.60
CA GLN A 628 3.82 -30.70 -5.95
C GLN A 628 3.07 -29.35 -5.95
N ASN A 629 3.72 -28.34 -5.37
CA ASN A 629 3.12 -27.10 -4.91
C ASN A 629 4.10 -25.93 -5.04
N SER A 630 3.56 -24.74 -5.32
CA SER A 630 4.27 -23.45 -5.26
C SER A 630 3.97 -22.69 -3.95
N ALA A 631 4.22 -23.30 -2.79
CA ALA A 631 3.96 -22.69 -1.48
C ALA A 631 5.06 -21.72 -1.02
N THR A 632 4.66 -20.61 -0.39
CA THR A 632 5.59 -19.63 0.21
C THR A 632 5.62 -19.79 1.73
N LEU A 633 6.81 -19.83 2.32
CA LEU A 633 7.03 -19.88 3.78
C LEU A 633 7.82 -18.64 4.23
N GLU A 634 7.20 -17.77 5.03
CA GLU A 634 7.76 -16.47 5.46
C GLU A 634 7.69 -16.32 7.00
N GLY A 635 8.81 -16.15 7.71
CA GLY A 635 8.80 -15.81 9.14
C GLY A 635 8.22 -16.87 10.09
N ASN A 636 8.20 -18.15 9.71
CA ASN A 636 7.57 -19.21 10.53
C ASN A 636 8.53 -19.82 11.54
N THR A 637 8.02 -20.20 12.72
CA THR A 637 8.72 -21.05 13.69
C THR A 637 8.21 -22.48 13.60
N ILE A 638 9.03 -23.41 13.15
CA ILE A 638 8.71 -24.84 12.97
C ILE A 638 9.51 -25.62 14.02
N ILE A 639 8.86 -26.01 15.12
CA ILE A 639 9.55 -26.42 16.36
C ILE A 639 9.01 -27.69 17.04
N SER A 640 9.91 -28.57 17.48
CA SER A 640 9.55 -29.78 18.26
C SER A 640 8.56 -30.72 17.55
N ASN A 641 8.65 -30.84 16.23
CA ASN A 641 7.83 -31.75 15.44
C ASN A 641 8.58 -33.06 15.14
N THR A 642 7.84 -34.15 14.95
CA THR A 642 8.40 -35.51 14.81
C THR A 642 7.87 -36.19 13.55
N ALA A 643 8.77 -36.65 12.68
CA ALA A 643 8.45 -37.53 11.57
C ALA A 643 8.92 -38.96 11.86
N GLY A 644 8.08 -39.94 11.51
CA GLY A 644 8.41 -41.36 11.63
C GLY A 644 9.49 -41.83 10.67
N LEU A 645 9.73 -41.11 9.56
CA LEU A 645 10.73 -41.40 8.54
C LEU A 645 11.42 -40.11 8.04
N TYR A 646 10.79 -39.29 7.19
CA TYR A 646 11.44 -38.12 6.57
C TYR A 646 10.85 -36.77 7.01
N GLY A 647 11.71 -35.76 7.21
CA GLY A 647 11.29 -34.36 7.39
C GLY A 647 10.62 -34.08 8.73
N GLY A 648 11.40 -33.96 9.80
CA GLY A 648 10.87 -33.72 11.15
C GLY A 648 10.09 -32.41 11.23
N GLY A 649 10.78 -31.31 10.91
CA GLY A 649 10.18 -29.98 10.80
C GLY A 649 9.34 -29.87 9.53
N ALA A 650 9.97 -30.01 8.36
CA ALA A 650 9.29 -29.94 7.07
C ALA A 650 9.83 -30.94 6.05
N ILE A 651 8.99 -31.30 5.08
CA ILE A 651 9.38 -32.00 3.85
C ILE A 651 8.72 -31.35 2.64
N SER A 652 9.50 -31.20 1.56
CA SER A 652 9.04 -30.65 0.28
C SER A 652 9.36 -31.61 -0.86
N LEU A 653 8.30 -32.11 -1.51
CA LEU A 653 8.34 -33.13 -2.57
C LEU A 653 7.94 -32.52 -3.92
N TYR A 654 8.87 -32.52 -4.88
CA TYR A 654 8.68 -32.04 -6.25
C TYR A 654 8.15 -30.59 -6.32
N ALA A 655 8.84 -29.68 -5.65
CA ALA A 655 8.35 -28.34 -5.33
C ALA A 655 9.30 -27.25 -5.85
N ASP A 656 9.22 -27.01 -7.16
CA ASP A 656 10.15 -26.16 -7.93
C ASP A 656 9.80 -24.67 -7.86
N GLY A 657 10.82 -23.81 -7.73
CA GLY A 657 10.64 -22.35 -7.72
C GLY A 657 10.09 -21.78 -6.41
N ASN A 658 9.97 -22.59 -5.37
CA ASN A 658 9.58 -22.13 -4.03
C ASN A 658 10.65 -21.25 -3.40
N THR A 659 10.21 -20.25 -2.64
CA THR A 659 11.09 -19.42 -1.79
C THR A 659 10.64 -19.53 -0.33
N TYR A 660 11.58 -19.91 0.55
CA TYR A 660 11.38 -19.97 2.00
C TYR A 660 12.29 -18.92 2.66
N THR A 661 11.69 -17.91 3.29
CA THR A 661 12.40 -16.75 3.85
C THR A 661 12.18 -16.59 5.35
N GLY A 662 13.24 -16.38 6.13
CA GLY A 662 13.15 -15.99 7.54
C GLY A 662 12.54 -17.05 8.47
N ASN A 663 12.60 -18.34 8.12
CA ASN A 663 11.98 -19.39 8.92
C ASN A 663 12.97 -19.97 9.95
N ILE A 664 12.48 -20.21 11.16
CA ILE A 664 13.21 -20.85 12.26
C ILE A 664 12.75 -22.31 12.37
N ILE A 665 13.57 -23.24 11.90
CA ILE A 665 13.31 -24.68 11.88
C ILE A 665 14.20 -25.35 12.95
N ARG A 666 13.64 -25.62 14.14
CA ARG A 666 14.45 -26.10 15.28
C ARG A 666 13.89 -27.19 16.17
N ALA A 667 14.76 -27.97 16.80
CA ALA A 667 14.43 -29.04 17.75
C ALA A 667 13.48 -30.14 17.18
N ASN A 668 13.39 -30.29 15.86
CA ASN A 668 12.56 -31.30 15.22
C ASN A 668 13.31 -32.64 15.07
N GLN A 669 12.57 -33.74 14.86
CA GLN A 669 13.11 -35.10 14.88
C GLN A 669 12.61 -35.96 13.71
N SER A 670 13.47 -36.77 13.10
CA SER A 670 13.10 -37.76 12.06
C SER A 670 14.06 -38.95 12.00
N GLN A 671 13.92 -39.83 11.00
CA GLN A 671 15.02 -40.72 10.62
C GLN A 671 16.03 -39.95 9.76
N ASP A 672 15.58 -39.27 8.70
CA ASP A 672 16.43 -38.45 7.82
C ASP A 672 15.85 -37.03 7.62
N GLY A 673 16.72 -36.02 7.45
CA GLY A 673 16.32 -34.64 7.17
C GLY A 673 15.50 -34.03 8.32
N ALA A 674 16.04 -33.98 9.53
CA ALA A 674 15.22 -33.70 10.71
C ALA A 674 14.71 -32.25 10.78
N GLY A 675 15.52 -31.27 10.37
CA GLY A 675 15.02 -29.93 10.07
C GLY A 675 14.17 -29.92 8.81
N LEU A 676 14.81 -30.21 7.67
CA LEU A 676 14.20 -30.16 6.34
C LEU A 676 14.61 -31.35 5.47
N TYR A 677 13.64 -31.98 4.80
CA TYR A 677 13.88 -32.98 3.75
C TYR A 677 13.40 -32.44 2.39
N LEU A 678 14.28 -32.39 1.40
CA LEU A 678 13.99 -31.94 0.03
C LEU A 678 14.14 -33.10 -0.95
N TYR A 679 13.07 -33.47 -1.65
CA TYR A 679 13.10 -34.49 -2.70
C TYR A 679 12.64 -33.88 -4.03
N GLY A 680 13.54 -33.78 -4.99
CA GLY A 680 13.27 -33.22 -6.32
C GLY A 680 12.69 -31.80 -6.28
N SER A 681 13.09 -30.98 -5.30
CA SER A 681 12.50 -29.67 -5.03
C SER A 681 13.57 -28.58 -5.09
N ASP A 682 13.54 -27.80 -6.17
CA ASP A 682 14.51 -26.73 -6.41
C ASP A 682 14.06 -25.44 -5.71
N VAL A 683 14.31 -25.39 -4.39
CA VAL A 683 13.91 -24.32 -3.46
C VAL A 683 15.02 -23.29 -3.26
N ARG A 684 14.66 -21.99 -3.22
CA ARG A 684 15.52 -20.91 -2.71
C ARG A 684 15.24 -20.66 -1.22
N LEU A 685 16.25 -20.85 -0.37
CA LEU A 685 16.21 -20.60 1.07
C LEU A 685 16.97 -19.31 1.38
N ILE A 686 16.29 -18.35 2.01
CA ILE A 686 16.83 -17.02 2.38
C ILE A 686 16.63 -16.77 3.88
N ASN A 687 17.64 -16.30 4.62
CA ASN A 687 17.50 -15.89 6.03
C ASN A 687 16.94 -16.98 6.98
N ASN A 688 17.07 -18.28 6.68
CA ASN A 688 16.51 -19.33 7.54
C ASN A 688 17.54 -19.81 8.57
N LEU A 689 17.04 -20.08 9.77
CA LEU A 689 17.76 -20.70 10.87
C LEU A 689 17.34 -22.17 10.97
N ILE A 690 18.24 -23.10 10.69
CA ILE A 690 17.99 -24.55 10.74
C ILE A 690 18.89 -25.15 11.81
N ALA A 691 18.36 -25.32 13.03
CA ALA A 691 19.20 -25.60 14.19
C ALA A 691 18.64 -26.61 15.20
N ASP A 692 19.51 -27.30 15.94
CA ASP A 692 19.14 -28.24 17.00
C ASP A 692 18.23 -29.41 16.58
N ASN A 693 18.12 -29.71 15.27
CA ASN A 693 17.31 -30.82 14.79
C ASN A 693 18.08 -32.14 14.88
N PHE A 694 17.36 -33.25 15.12
CA PHE A 694 17.94 -34.56 15.42
C PHE A 694 17.44 -35.64 14.44
N ALA A 695 18.31 -36.08 13.53
CA ALA A 695 18.10 -37.23 12.68
C ALA A 695 18.52 -38.53 13.39
N ARG A 696 17.95 -39.65 12.95
CA ARG A 696 18.43 -40.96 13.37
C ARG A 696 19.62 -41.41 12.52
N TRP A 697 19.55 -41.20 11.21
CA TRP A 697 20.57 -41.56 10.25
C TRP A 697 21.13 -40.29 9.61
N ASP A 698 20.57 -39.79 8.51
CA ASP A 698 21.26 -38.81 7.67
C ASP A 698 20.68 -37.38 7.76
N GLY A 699 21.55 -36.38 7.62
CA GLY A 699 21.15 -34.98 7.43
C GLY A 699 20.33 -34.43 8.60
N GLY A 700 20.95 -34.30 9.78
CA GLY A 700 20.31 -33.69 10.95
C GLY A 700 19.66 -32.34 10.62
N GLY A 701 20.38 -31.47 9.91
CA GLY A 701 19.87 -30.17 9.48
C GLY A 701 18.98 -30.31 8.25
N VAL A 702 19.60 -30.54 7.09
CA VAL A 702 18.94 -30.67 5.80
C VAL A 702 19.39 -31.94 5.07
N TYR A 703 18.43 -32.71 4.55
CA TYR A 703 18.68 -33.81 3.62
C TYR A 703 18.12 -33.46 2.23
N VAL A 704 18.90 -33.62 1.18
CA VAL A 704 18.55 -33.27 -0.21
C VAL A 704 18.71 -34.48 -1.12
N ARG A 705 17.68 -34.78 -1.91
CA ARG A 705 17.64 -35.92 -2.83
C ARG A 705 17.11 -35.55 -4.21
N ASN A 706 17.86 -35.89 -5.26
CA ASN A 706 17.54 -35.61 -6.66
C ASN A 706 17.18 -34.13 -6.97
N ALA A 707 17.78 -33.14 -6.28
CA ALA A 707 17.38 -31.73 -6.36
C ALA A 707 18.57 -30.75 -6.47
N ALA A 708 18.27 -29.46 -6.66
CA ALA A 708 19.22 -28.35 -6.80
C ALA A 708 18.90 -27.10 -5.93
N PRO A 709 18.66 -27.23 -4.60
CA PRO A 709 18.34 -26.10 -3.73
C PRO A 709 19.47 -25.06 -3.63
N GLN A 710 19.06 -23.82 -3.37
CA GLN A 710 19.95 -22.66 -3.20
C GLN A 710 19.78 -22.06 -1.81
N PHE A 711 20.89 -21.85 -1.10
CA PHE A 711 20.93 -21.22 0.22
C PHE A 711 21.62 -19.85 0.09
N TRP A 712 20.95 -18.80 0.55
CA TRP A 712 21.46 -17.44 0.66
C TRP A 712 21.27 -16.95 2.08
N HIS A 713 22.31 -16.50 2.79
CA HIS A 713 22.17 -15.97 4.15
C HIS A 713 21.44 -16.94 5.10
N ASN A 714 21.89 -18.19 5.23
CA ASN A 714 21.26 -19.16 6.16
C ASN A 714 22.22 -19.53 7.30
N THR A 715 21.68 -19.81 8.47
CA THR A 715 22.41 -20.36 9.61
C THR A 715 21.99 -21.80 9.83
N ILE A 716 22.87 -22.74 9.55
CA ILE A 716 22.68 -24.16 9.84
C ILE A 716 23.56 -24.49 11.05
N ALA A 717 22.98 -24.89 12.19
CA ALA A 717 23.70 -24.95 13.46
C ALA A 717 23.31 -26.12 14.39
N ARG A 718 24.29 -26.85 14.93
CA ARG A 718 24.13 -27.89 15.97
C ARG A 718 23.11 -28.98 15.65
N ASN A 719 22.93 -29.34 14.38
CA ASN A 719 22.04 -30.45 14.03
C ASN A 719 22.79 -31.78 14.16
N LEU A 720 22.12 -32.83 14.65
CA LEU A 720 22.76 -34.07 15.10
C LEU A 720 22.19 -35.31 14.41
N SER A 721 23.02 -36.34 14.26
CA SER A 721 22.64 -37.69 13.84
C SER A 721 22.91 -38.72 14.95
N GLN A 722 22.26 -39.89 14.91
CA GLN A 722 22.49 -40.95 15.92
C GLN A 722 23.50 -42.01 15.49
N TRP A 723 23.53 -42.40 14.20
CA TRP A 723 24.25 -43.58 13.72
C TRP A 723 25.25 -43.33 12.58
N ASP A 724 25.26 -42.13 12.02
CA ASP A 724 26.18 -41.67 10.97
C ASP A 724 26.73 -40.29 11.35
N ASP A 725 27.72 -39.77 10.63
CA ASP A 725 28.35 -38.49 10.94
C ASP A 725 27.31 -37.35 10.88
N SER A 726 27.15 -36.60 11.98
CA SER A 726 26.15 -35.53 12.09
C SER A 726 26.39 -34.48 11.02
N SER A 727 25.51 -34.46 10.02
CA SER A 727 25.65 -33.63 8.82
C SER A 727 24.71 -32.43 8.86
N GLY A 728 25.28 -31.22 8.68
CA GLY A 728 24.49 -29.99 8.57
C GLY A 728 23.64 -29.98 7.29
N LEU A 729 24.29 -30.28 6.16
CA LEU A 729 23.66 -30.53 4.86
C LEU A 729 24.13 -31.86 4.30
N TYR A 730 23.21 -32.75 3.92
CA TYR A 730 23.47 -34.03 3.27
C TYR A 730 22.91 -34.04 1.84
N LEU A 731 23.74 -34.37 0.84
CA LEU A 731 23.35 -34.44 -0.57
C LEU A 731 23.42 -35.88 -1.11
N GLN A 732 22.30 -36.37 -1.62
CA GLN A 732 22.18 -37.64 -2.35
C GLN A 732 21.71 -37.41 -3.79
N SER A 733 22.49 -37.83 -4.79
CA SER A 733 22.26 -37.56 -6.22
C SER A 733 21.80 -36.12 -6.52
N SER A 734 22.39 -35.12 -5.85
CA SER A 734 21.88 -33.74 -5.80
C SER A 734 22.97 -32.70 -6.04
N THR A 735 22.56 -31.50 -6.45
CA THR A 735 23.41 -30.32 -6.47
C THR A 735 22.98 -29.34 -5.37
N SER A 736 23.85 -28.44 -4.94
CA SER A 736 23.46 -27.32 -4.07
C SER A 736 24.38 -26.13 -4.25
N THR A 737 23.84 -24.92 -4.10
CA THR A 737 24.61 -23.67 -4.05
C THR A 737 24.39 -22.98 -2.70
N LEU A 738 25.46 -22.59 -2.03
CA LEU A 738 25.40 -21.90 -0.74
C LEU A 738 26.18 -20.58 -0.81
N VAL A 739 25.52 -19.48 -0.42
CA VAL A 739 26.05 -18.13 -0.39
C VAL A 739 25.82 -17.51 0.98
N ASN A 740 26.83 -16.83 1.53
CA ASN A 740 26.78 -16.10 2.80
C ASN A 740 26.23 -16.94 3.98
N THR A 741 26.73 -18.16 4.16
CA THR A 741 26.11 -19.17 5.04
C THR A 741 26.98 -19.49 6.25
N ILE A 742 26.37 -19.68 7.43
CA ILE A 742 27.04 -20.25 8.62
C ILE A 742 26.73 -21.75 8.69
N LEU A 743 27.76 -22.58 8.87
CA LEU A 743 27.68 -24.02 9.12
C LEU A 743 28.49 -24.36 10.37
N THR A 744 27.84 -24.72 11.48
CA THR A 744 28.50 -24.80 12.80
C THR A 744 27.92 -25.88 13.71
N GLY A 745 28.76 -26.53 14.54
CA GLY A 745 28.35 -27.51 15.54
C GLY A 745 27.97 -28.89 14.99
N HIS A 746 28.49 -29.27 13.82
CA HIS A 746 28.28 -30.58 13.19
C HIS A 746 29.56 -31.44 13.24
N ASP A 747 29.43 -32.76 13.01
CA ASP A 747 30.57 -33.62 12.72
C ASP A 747 31.09 -33.33 11.29
N ILE A 748 30.15 -33.18 10.34
CA ILE A 748 30.41 -32.74 8.96
C ILE A 748 29.51 -31.56 8.61
N GLY A 749 30.06 -30.44 8.13
CA GLY A 749 29.26 -29.31 7.65
C GLY A 749 28.42 -29.66 6.42
N VAL A 750 29.06 -30.11 5.34
CA VAL A 750 28.41 -30.57 4.09
C VAL A 750 28.89 -31.96 3.70
N TYR A 751 27.97 -32.93 3.63
CA TYR A 751 28.21 -34.27 3.07
C TYR A 751 27.66 -34.36 1.64
N ALA A 752 28.43 -34.95 0.71
CA ALA A 752 27.97 -35.22 -0.64
C ALA A 752 28.32 -36.64 -1.09
N ASP A 753 27.33 -37.40 -1.60
CA ASP A 753 27.59 -38.70 -2.22
C ASP A 753 28.34 -38.58 -3.56
N VAL A 754 28.85 -39.71 -4.08
CA VAL A 754 29.60 -39.80 -5.35
C VAL A 754 28.84 -39.28 -6.60
N SER A 755 27.53 -39.05 -6.48
CA SER A 755 26.67 -38.48 -7.53
C SER A 755 26.23 -37.04 -7.26
N SER A 756 26.80 -36.41 -6.22
CA SER A 756 26.39 -35.09 -5.72
C SER A 756 27.50 -34.04 -5.77
N THR A 757 27.10 -32.77 -5.83
CA THR A 757 28.03 -31.63 -5.88
C THR A 757 27.52 -30.45 -5.04
N ALA A 758 28.39 -29.77 -4.30
CA ALA A 758 28.05 -28.50 -3.66
C ALA A 758 28.98 -27.39 -4.14
N THR A 759 28.47 -26.18 -4.31
CA THR A 759 29.27 -24.97 -4.56
C THR A 759 29.01 -23.96 -3.45
N LEU A 760 30.06 -23.54 -2.74
CA LEU A 760 29.96 -22.60 -1.62
C LEU A 760 30.71 -21.31 -1.92
N THR A 761 30.22 -20.17 -1.45
CA THR A 761 30.87 -18.85 -1.56
C THR A 761 30.50 -18.02 -0.35
N ALA A 762 31.49 -17.47 0.35
CA ALA A 762 31.30 -16.75 1.62
C ALA A 762 30.62 -17.66 2.66
N THR A 763 31.44 -18.42 3.40
CA THR A 763 30.96 -19.43 4.36
C THR A 763 31.83 -19.44 5.60
N LEU A 764 31.19 -19.43 6.78
CA LEU A 764 31.85 -19.58 8.07
C LEU A 764 31.63 -21.01 8.58
N TRP A 765 32.72 -21.66 8.98
CA TRP A 765 32.71 -23.04 9.48
C TRP A 765 33.21 -23.13 10.92
N SER A 766 32.52 -23.95 11.71
CA SER A 766 32.96 -24.39 13.05
C SER A 766 32.41 -25.80 13.31
N ASN A 767 32.94 -26.79 12.60
CA ASN A 767 32.52 -28.19 12.64
C ASN A 767 33.76 -29.09 12.88
N ALA A 768 33.59 -30.38 13.15
CA ALA A 768 34.73 -31.29 13.24
C ALA A 768 35.41 -31.50 11.87
N LEU A 769 34.62 -31.53 10.80
CA LEU A 769 35.03 -31.46 9.39
C LEU A 769 34.10 -30.50 8.63
N ASP A 770 34.65 -29.70 7.71
CA ASP A 770 33.83 -28.86 6.84
C ASP A 770 33.04 -29.72 5.83
N THR A 771 33.71 -30.71 5.23
CA THR A 771 33.20 -31.45 4.06
C THR A 771 33.47 -32.95 4.16
N GLY A 772 32.57 -33.78 3.67
CA GLY A 772 32.76 -35.23 3.58
C GLY A 772 31.97 -35.92 2.46
N GLY A 773 32.18 -37.24 2.33
CA GLY A 773 31.64 -38.07 1.27
C GLY A 773 32.51 -38.11 -0.01
N ASP A 774 32.11 -38.95 -0.96
CA ASP A 774 32.83 -39.17 -2.25
C ASP A 774 32.47 -38.15 -3.35
N GLY A 775 31.61 -37.17 -3.04
CA GLY A 775 31.12 -36.15 -3.98
C GLY A 775 32.07 -35.00 -4.25
N SER A 776 31.67 -34.09 -5.15
CA SER A 776 32.49 -32.92 -5.54
C SER A 776 32.01 -31.64 -4.85
N ILE A 777 32.63 -31.29 -3.72
CA ILE A 777 32.36 -30.04 -3.01
C ILE A 777 33.40 -28.98 -3.40
N SER A 778 32.94 -27.87 -3.98
CA SER A 778 33.74 -26.74 -4.44
C SER A 778 33.57 -25.54 -3.50
N ILE A 779 34.62 -25.25 -2.73
CA ILE A 779 34.67 -24.10 -1.81
C ILE A 779 35.25 -22.88 -2.55
N GLY A 780 34.53 -21.76 -2.51
CA GLY A 780 34.87 -20.50 -3.20
C GLY A 780 35.88 -19.61 -2.48
N THR A 781 36.12 -18.42 -3.03
CA THR A 781 37.22 -17.51 -2.66
C THR A 781 37.00 -16.68 -1.39
N ALA A 782 36.01 -17.04 -0.56
CA ALA A 782 35.72 -16.42 0.72
C ALA A 782 35.27 -17.53 1.67
N ASN A 783 36.18 -18.01 2.52
CA ASN A 783 35.97 -19.15 3.39
C ASN A 783 36.65 -18.91 4.72
N PHE A 784 35.89 -19.00 5.81
CA PHE A 784 36.27 -18.54 7.13
C PHE A 784 36.11 -19.64 8.17
N HIS A 785 36.98 -19.64 9.17
CA HIS A 785 36.98 -20.57 10.29
C HIS A 785 37.04 -19.75 11.57
N GLY A 786 36.04 -19.89 12.43
CA GLY A 786 35.86 -18.99 13.57
C GLY A 786 34.58 -19.27 14.36
N ASP A 787 34.41 -18.55 15.47
CA ASP A 787 33.21 -18.64 16.29
C ASP A 787 32.12 -17.71 15.73
N PRO A 788 30.93 -18.22 15.33
CA PRO A 788 29.79 -17.35 15.03
C PRO A 788 29.30 -16.58 16.27
N ALA A 789 29.77 -16.92 17.47
CA ALA A 789 29.58 -16.20 18.72
C ALA A 789 28.13 -15.81 18.97
N PHE A 790 27.22 -16.79 18.87
CA PHE A 790 25.79 -16.58 19.08
C PHE A 790 25.48 -16.14 20.51
N VAL A 791 24.52 -15.23 20.68
CA VAL A 791 24.04 -14.70 21.96
C VAL A 791 23.79 -15.81 22.99
N SER A 792 22.96 -16.80 22.65
CA SER A 792 22.84 -18.02 23.45
C SER A 792 22.18 -19.15 22.66
N ALA A 793 23.00 -19.87 21.87
CA ALA A 793 22.51 -21.03 21.12
C ALA A 793 21.84 -22.07 22.04
N ILE A 794 22.22 -22.16 23.33
CA ILE A 794 21.62 -23.10 24.32
C ILE A 794 20.15 -22.76 24.64
N THR A 795 19.77 -21.48 24.73
CA THR A 795 18.34 -21.08 24.80
C THR A 795 17.68 -21.04 23.41
N GLY A 796 18.47 -21.20 22.37
CA GLY A 796 18.08 -21.15 20.97
C GLY A 796 17.99 -19.72 20.42
N ASP A 797 18.73 -18.78 21.02
CA ASP A 797 19.04 -17.50 20.41
C ASP A 797 20.32 -17.63 19.57
N TYR A 798 20.17 -17.44 18.26
CA TYR A 798 21.21 -17.60 17.24
C TYR A 798 21.56 -16.28 16.55
N HIS A 799 21.24 -15.14 17.17
CA HIS A 799 21.72 -13.83 16.71
C HIS A 799 23.20 -13.69 17.07
N LEU A 800 23.94 -12.93 16.28
CA LEU A 800 25.38 -12.72 16.42
C LEU A 800 25.67 -11.80 17.62
N THR A 801 26.84 -11.97 18.24
CA THR A 801 27.41 -10.97 19.16
C THR A 801 28.52 -10.19 18.48
N GLN A 802 28.94 -9.06 19.08
CA GLN A 802 29.99 -8.19 18.53
C GLN A 802 31.36 -8.89 18.35
N THR A 803 31.55 -10.08 18.94
CA THR A 803 32.76 -10.90 18.83
C THR A 803 32.68 -12.00 17.76
N SER A 804 31.65 -11.98 16.91
CA SER A 804 31.44 -13.00 15.87
C SER A 804 32.40 -12.88 14.69
N ASP A 805 33.02 -13.99 14.30
CA ASP A 805 33.82 -14.12 13.07
C ASP A 805 32.95 -14.13 11.78
N ALA A 806 31.62 -14.01 11.90
CA ALA A 806 30.70 -13.87 10.78
C ALA A 806 30.56 -12.43 10.26
N ILE A 807 30.96 -11.43 11.06
CA ILE A 807 30.66 -10.01 10.81
C ILE A 807 31.52 -9.47 9.66
N ASP A 808 30.91 -8.69 8.75
CA ASP A 808 31.59 -8.02 7.63
C ASP A 808 32.31 -9.00 6.65
N GLN A 809 31.83 -10.25 6.53
CA GLN A 809 32.46 -11.30 5.69
C GLN A 809 31.64 -11.75 4.45
N GLY A 810 30.47 -11.18 4.19
CA GLY A 810 29.56 -11.58 3.12
C GLY A 810 30.00 -11.19 1.70
N ALA A 811 29.65 -12.05 0.74
CA ALA A 811 29.72 -11.73 -0.69
C ALA A 811 28.46 -10.94 -1.15
N PRO A 812 28.54 -10.16 -2.24
CA PRO A 812 27.40 -9.39 -2.75
C PRO A 812 26.16 -10.25 -3.06
N SER A 813 24.99 -9.78 -2.60
CA SER A 813 23.70 -10.48 -2.70
C SER A 813 22.54 -9.51 -2.99
N ASP A 814 21.45 -10.03 -3.56
CA ASP A 814 20.15 -9.36 -3.78
C ASP A 814 19.22 -9.39 -2.55
N VAL A 815 19.76 -9.70 -1.36
CA VAL A 815 19.02 -9.86 -0.11
C VAL A 815 19.20 -8.61 0.75
N GLU A 816 18.12 -7.83 0.90
CA GLU A 816 18.14 -6.49 1.52
C GLU A 816 17.85 -6.48 3.03
N THR A 817 17.46 -7.63 3.62
CA THR A 817 17.14 -7.76 5.06
C THR A 817 17.65 -9.07 5.68
N ASP A 818 17.53 -9.23 7.00
CA ASP A 818 17.89 -10.42 7.78
C ASP A 818 16.67 -11.25 8.27
N LEU A 819 16.87 -12.10 9.28
CA LEU A 819 15.84 -12.90 9.96
C LEU A 819 14.83 -12.06 10.76
N ASP A 820 15.27 -10.97 11.39
CA ASP A 820 14.45 -10.04 12.19
C ASP A 820 13.77 -8.95 11.31
N ASN A 821 14.09 -8.89 10.01
CA ASN A 821 13.75 -7.84 9.03
C ASN A 821 14.50 -6.52 9.23
N GLN A 822 15.67 -6.56 9.87
CA GLN A 822 16.66 -5.49 9.91
C GLN A 822 17.38 -5.41 8.54
N ALA A 823 17.93 -4.26 8.18
CA ALA A 823 18.47 -4.04 6.83
C ALA A 823 19.87 -4.63 6.65
N ARG A 824 20.21 -5.02 5.41
CA ARG A 824 21.56 -5.43 5.04
C ARG A 824 22.12 -4.55 3.90
N PRO A 825 23.42 -4.20 3.91
CA PRO A 825 24.39 -4.43 4.97
C PRO A 825 24.31 -3.39 6.12
N ASN A 826 24.67 -3.80 7.33
CA ASN A 826 24.90 -2.95 8.51
C ASN A 826 26.40 -2.73 8.78
N GLY A 827 27.22 -2.78 7.72
CA GLY A 827 28.68 -2.70 7.79
C GLY A 827 29.30 -2.20 6.48
N SER A 828 30.46 -2.74 6.15
CA SER A 828 31.12 -2.57 4.84
C SER A 828 30.60 -3.56 3.79
N VAL A 829 30.23 -4.76 4.22
CA VAL A 829 29.44 -5.77 3.50
C VAL A 829 28.42 -6.37 4.47
N SER A 830 27.60 -7.31 4.01
CA SER A 830 26.67 -8.03 4.89
C SER A 830 27.38 -9.12 5.69
N ASP A 831 26.77 -9.55 6.77
CA ASP A 831 27.29 -10.64 7.59
C ASP A 831 27.02 -12.01 6.96
N LEU A 832 27.65 -13.04 7.50
CA LEU A 832 27.36 -14.43 7.14
C LEU A 832 26.20 -14.95 8.00
N GLY A 833 25.28 -15.71 7.39
CA GLY A 833 24.19 -16.38 8.09
C GLY A 833 22.87 -15.64 8.07
N ALA A 834 21.90 -16.14 8.84
CA ALA A 834 20.51 -15.66 8.82
C ALA A 834 20.30 -14.31 9.52
N ASP A 835 21.20 -13.93 10.43
CA ASP A 835 21.19 -12.68 11.18
C ASP A 835 22.17 -11.65 10.57
N GLU A 836 21.92 -10.36 10.77
CA GLU A 836 22.88 -9.27 10.53
C GLU A 836 23.16 -8.61 11.88
N TRP A 837 24.43 -8.45 12.25
CA TRP A 837 24.77 -7.95 13.58
C TRP A 837 24.38 -6.48 13.75
N TYR A 838 23.25 -6.28 14.43
CA TYR A 838 22.87 -5.00 15.00
C TYR A 838 23.21 -4.95 16.48
N LYS A 839 23.73 -3.80 16.93
CA LYS A 839 23.92 -3.54 18.36
C LYS A 839 22.54 -3.38 19.04
N ARG A 840 22.02 -4.49 19.57
CA ARG A 840 20.80 -4.55 20.37
C ARG A 840 20.86 -3.63 21.60
N ALA A 841 19.69 -3.19 22.04
CA ALA A 841 19.52 -2.41 23.26
C ALA A 841 19.19 -3.36 24.43
N ASN A 842 20.02 -3.32 25.48
CA ASN A 842 19.92 -4.13 26.69
C ASN A 842 18.49 -4.16 27.26
N GLN A 843 17.93 -5.35 27.37
CA GLN A 843 16.70 -5.63 28.11
C GLN A 843 17.06 -5.91 29.58
N ALA A 844 16.20 -5.55 30.53
CA ALA A 844 16.52 -5.79 31.94
C ALA A 844 16.22 -7.25 32.35
N PRO A 845 16.99 -7.85 33.28
CA PRO A 845 16.78 -9.21 33.76
C PRO A 845 15.33 -9.49 34.18
N LEU A 846 14.79 -10.68 33.88
CA LEU A 846 13.41 -11.00 34.24
C LEU A 846 13.24 -11.05 35.77
N THR A 847 12.18 -10.37 36.24
CA THR A 847 11.82 -10.23 37.65
C THR A 847 11.90 -11.56 38.40
N PRO A 848 12.61 -11.64 39.53
CA PRO A 848 12.62 -12.83 40.38
C PRO A 848 11.21 -13.29 40.78
N THR A 849 10.92 -14.56 40.54
CA THR A 849 9.62 -15.22 40.78
C THR A 849 9.80 -16.57 41.49
N ASN A 850 8.69 -17.24 41.78
CA ASN A 850 8.62 -18.60 42.35
C ASN A 850 9.54 -18.83 43.59
N PRO A 851 9.34 -18.04 44.68
CA PRO A 851 10.20 -18.09 45.85
C PRO A 851 10.05 -19.39 46.65
N SER A 852 11.15 -19.80 47.28
CA SER A 852 11.24 -20.87 48.26
C SER A 852 12.14 -20.41 49.41
N PRO A 853 11.67 -20.27 50.67
CA PRO A 853 10.30 -20.46 51.15
C PRO A 853 9.24 -19.69 50.36
N ILE A 854 8.03 -20.26 50.26
CA ILE A 854 6.93 -19.57 49.56
C ILE A 854 6.51 -18.31 50.33
N ASN A 855 5.95 -17.33 49.63
CA ASN A 855 5.52 -16.10 50.29
C ASN A 855 4.42 -16.39 51.33
N GLY A 856 4.66 -16.03 52.59
CA GLY A 856 3.81 -16.34 53.73
C GLY A 856 4.05 -17.73 54.37
N GLU A 857 5.13 -18.45 54.05
CA GLU A 857 5.39 -19.78 54.62
C GLU A 857 5.59 -19.73 56.15
N LEU A 858 4.94 -20.63 56.88
CA LEU A 858 5.01 -20.72 58.35
C LEU A 858 5.73 -21.99 58.80
N ASN A 859 6.41 -21.93 59.95
CA ASN A 859 7.19 -23.02 60.56
C ASN A 859 8.43 -23.43 59.75
N VAL A 860 9.01 -22.50 58.98
CA VAL A 860 10.23 -22.71 58.18
C VAL A 860 11.39 -23.15 59.08
N TRP A 861 12.22 -24.07 58.59
CA TRP A 861 13.40 -24.53 59.32
C TRP A 861 14.49 -23.44 59.40
N VAL A 862 15.22 -23.38 60.52
CA VAL A 862 16.26 -22.35 60.74
C VAL A 862 17.53 -22.56 59.90
N LEU A 863 17.72 -23.74 59.31
CA LEU A 863 18.72 -23.99 58.27
C LEU A 863 17.96 -24.14 56.96
N ARG A 864 17.77 -23.03 56.23
CA ARG A 864 16.98 -22.99 55.00
C ARG A 864 17.66 -22.14 53.93
N THR A 865 18.13 -22.81 52.89
CA THR A 865 18.48 -22.22 51.60
C THR A 865 17.26 -21.51 51.01
N LEU A 866 17.48 -20.29 50.52
CA LEU A 866 16.55 -19.51 49.71
C LEU A 866 16.74 -19.85 48.24
N SER A 867 15.68 -19.93 47.44
CA SER A 867 15.77 -20.09 45.98
C SER A 867 14.62 -19.43 45.23
N TRP A 868 14.82 -19.12 43.96
CA TRP A 868 13.88 -18.37 43.09
C TRP A 868 14.06 -18.78 41.63
N GLN A 869 13.25 -18.21 40.73
CA GLN A 869 13.43 -18.30 39.28
C GLN A 869 13.60 -16.90 38.68
N SER A 870 14.58 -16.77 37.78
CA SER A 870 14.89 -15.57 36.99
C SER A 870 15.81 -15.99 35.84
N SER A 871 15.83 -15.23 34.76
CA SER A 871 16.73 -15.38 33.62
C SER A 871 16.85 -14.03 32.92
N ASP A 872 17.87 -13.84 32.09
CA ASP A 872 18.01 -12.63 31.31
C ASP A 872 17.34 -12.79 29.92
N PRO A 873 16.68 -11.76 29.34
CA PRO A 873 16.13 -11.83 27.99
C PRO A 873 17.22 -11.88 26.90
N ASP A 874 18.34 -11.20 27.10
CA ASP A 874 19.48 -11.15 26.18
C ASP A 874 20.54 -12.21 26.52
N GLY A 875 20.31 -13.00 27.58
CA GLY A 875 21.17 -14.12 27.99
C GLY A 875 22.35 -13.74 28.90
N ASP A 876 22.45 -12.48 29.31
CA ASP A 876 23.60 -11.95 30.05
C ASP A 876 23.84 -12.58 31.44
N PRO A 877 25.09 -12.64 31.94
CA PRO A 877 25.42 -13.30 33.22
C PRO A 877 24.89 -12.56 34.47
N ILE A 878 23.70 -12.94 34.94
CA ILE A 878 23.07 -12.29 36.11
C ILE A 878 23.86 -12.51 37.42
N THR A 879 24.07 -11.42 38.13
CA THR A 879 24.37 -11.39 39.58
C THR A 879 23.09 -11.08 40.36
N TYR A 880 22.76 -11.93 41.33
CA TYR A 880 21.64 -11.75 42.27
C TYR A 880 22.14 -11.16 43.59
N THR A 881 21.49 -10.09 44.07
CA THR A 881 21.69 -9.52 45.40
C THR A 881 20.54 -9.92 46.32
N ILE A 882 20.85 -10.55 47.45
CA ILE A 882 19.86 -11.04 48.42
C ILE A 882 19.76 -10.04 49.56
N ALA A 883 18.55 -9.55 49.83
CA ALA A 883 18.19 -8.90 51.08
C ALA A 883 17.35 -9.84 51.95
N LEU A 884 17.63 -9.92 53.25
CA LEU A 884 16.94 -10.75 54.24
C LEU A 884 17.06 -10.12 55.63
N GLY A 885 15.95 -10.00 56.37
CA GLY A 885 15.98 -9.49 57.75
C GLY A 885 14.62 -9.50 58.45
N PRO A 886 14.58 -9.23 59.76
CA PRO A 886 13.34 -9.15 60.54
C PRO A 886 12.58 -7.82 60.37
N SER A 887 12.99 -6.98 59.42
CA SER A 887 12.44 -5.65 59.13
C SER A 887 12.08 -5.50 57.66
N ASP A 888 11.09 -4.65 57.37
CA ASP A 888 10.85 -4.10 56.03
C ASP A 888 11.32 -2.63 56.00
N PRO A 889 12.27 -2.24 55.12
CA PRO A 889 13.00 -3.09 54.19
C PRO A 889 14.02 -4.00 54.91
N PRO A 890 14.31 -5.19 54.35
CA PRO A 890 15.38 -6.05 54.81
C PRO A 890 16.76 -5.56 54.34
N GLU A 891 17.81 -5.86 55.11
CA GLU A 891 19.20 -5.53 54.78
C GLU A 891 19.81 -6.53 53.79
N VAL A 892 20.83 -6.12 53.04
CA VAL A 892 21.56 -6.99 52.10
C VAL A 892 22.46 -7.96 52.86
N VAL A 893 22.26 -9.26 52.65
CA VAL A 893 23.00 -10.35 53.33
C VAL A 893 24.04 -11.03 52.43
N GLY A 894 23.98 -10.83 51.12
CA GLY A 894 24.97 -11.40 50.20
C GLY A 894 24.62 -11.25 48.72
N GLN A 895 25.47 -11.84 47.88
CA GLN A 895 25.30 -11.92 46.42
C GLN A 895 25.62 -13.34 45.94
N THR A 896 25.08 -13.72 44.78
CA THR A 896 25.29 -15.03 44.14
C THR A 896 25.01 -14.96 42.64
N ASN A 897 25.61 -15.84 41.85
CA ASN A 897 25.29 -16.03 40.42
C ASN A 897 24.47 -17.32 40.19
N SER A 898 24.01 -17.96 41.27
CA SER A 898 23.12 -19.13 41.25
C SER A 898 21.69 -18.74 41.66
N LEU A 899 20.69 -19.48 41.20
CA LEU A 899 19.27 -19.31 41.59
C LEU A 899 18.95 -19.75 43.04
N SER A 900 19.97 -19.79 43.91
CA SER A 900 19.85 -20.13 45.32
C SER A 900 20.95 -19.49 46.17
N PHE A 901 20.65 -19.30 47.45
CA PHE A 901 21.53 -18.69 48.45
C PHE A 901 21.31 -19.32 49.83
N ASP A 902 22.39 -19.65 50.55
CA ASP A 902 22.31 -20.10 51.94
C ASP A 902 22.58 -18.91 52.88
N PRO A 903 21.58 -18.40 53.62
CA PRO A 903 21.77 -17.33 54.60
C PRO A 903 22.40 -17.82 55.92
N GLY A 904 22.69 -19.11 56.05
CA GLY A 904 23.14 -19.72 57.30
C GLY A 904 22.00 -19.93 58.29
N GLN A 905 22.32 -19.94 59.59
CA GLN A 905 21.35 -20.23 60.63
C GLN A 905 20.49 -19.00 61.00
N LEU A 906 19.20 -19.09 60.69
CA LEU A 906 18.18 -18.11 61.06
C LEU A 906 17.80 -18.19 62.55
N LEU A 907 17.23 -17.10 63.07
CA LEU A 907 16.63 -17.07 64.40
C LEU A 907 15.30 -17.86 64.41
N THR A 908 15.02 -18.56 65.51
CA THR A 908 13.73 -19.24 65.74
C THR A 908 12.60 -18.25 66.02
N ASN A 909 11.35 -18.65 65.77
CA ASN A 909 10.14 -17.86 66.04
C ASN A 909 10.22 -16.40 65.54
N THR A 910 10.88 -16.20 64.39
CA THR A 910 11.19 -14.88 63.83
C THR A 910 10.52 -14.76 62.46
N HIS A 911 9.81 -13.64 62.27
CA HIS A 911 9.29 -13.22 60.97
C HIS A 911 10.43 -12.61 60.16
N TYR A 912 10.60 -13.04 58.91
CA TYR A 912 11.63 -12.58 58.00
C TYR A 912 11.00 -12.02 56.73
N TYR A 913 11.45 -10.83 56.34
CA TYR A 913 11.25 -10.27 55.00
C TYR A 913 12.49 -10.54 54.15
N TRP A 914 12.31 -10.85 52.87
CA TRP A 914 13.41 -11.05 51.94
C TRP A 914 13.05 -10.61 50.51
N ARG A 915 14.08 -10.30 49.71
CA ARG A 915 13.94 -9.85 48.33
C ARG A 915 15.21 -10.16 47.54
N ILE A 916 15.04 -10.45 46.26
CA ILE A 916 16.13 -10.61 45.29
C ILE A 916 16.13 -9.41 44.34
N THR A 917 17.31 -8.85 44.07
CA THR A 917 17.54 -7.91 42.97
C THR A 917 18.47 -8.57 41.96
N ALA A 918 18.05 -8.68 40.71
CA ALA A 918 18.84 -9.21 39.61
C ALA A 918 19.54 -8.06 38.85
N THR A 919 20.78 -8.27 38.40
CA THR A 919 21.50 -7.36 37.50
C THR A 919 22.43 -8.12 36.56
N ASP A 920 22.44 -7.71 35.31
CA ASP A 920 23.38 -8.08 34.23
C ASP A 920 24.70 -7.28 34.30
N GLY A 921 24.73 -6.18 35.06
CA GLY A 921 25.83 -5.20 35.14
C GLY A 921 25.55 -3.84 34.49
N ILE A 922 24.43 -3.71 33.77
CA ILE A 922 23.97 -2.51 33.05
C ILE A 922 22.59 -2.07 33.54
N SER A 923 21.64 -3.01 33.62
CA SER A 923 20.27 -2.88 34.10
C SER A 923 20.09 -3.56 35.47
N THR A 924 19.02 -3.22 36.19
CA THR A 924 18.68 -3.84 37.48
C THR A 924 17.18 -4.07 37.62
N THR A 925 16.77 -5.31 37.93
CA THR A 925 15.37 -5.65 38.19
C THR A 925 15.18 -6.08 39.65
N VAL A 926 14.38 -5.30 40.37
CA VAL A 926 14.04 -5.54 41.78
C VAL A 926 12.83 -6.47 41.86
N GLY A 927 13.01 -7.64 42.46
CA GLY A 927 11.93 -8.61 42.69
C GLY A 927 10.92 -8.15 43.74
N PRO A 928 9.79 -8.86 43.91
CA PRO A 928 8.83 -8.58 44.96
C PRO A 928 9.47 -8.73 46.35
N LEU A 929 8.90 -8.04 47.35
CA LEU A 929 9.16 -8.38 48.75
C LEU A 929 8.40 -9.67 49.10
N TRP A 930 9.08 -10.61 49.72
CA TRP A 930 8.53 -11.86 50.21
C TRP A 930 8.72 -11.99 51.72
N GLU A 931 7.87 -12.76 52.40
CA GLU A 931 7.94 -12.98 53.84
C GLU A 931 7.78 -14.45 54.23
N PHE A 932 8.33 -14.85 55.38
CA PHE A 932 8.11 -16.17 56.00
C PHE A 932 8.36 -16.13 57.52
N THR A 933 7.85 -17.12 58.26
CA THR A 933 8.08 -17.26 59.72
C THR A 933 8.76 -18.59 60.05
N THR A 934 9.87 -18.51 60.80
CA THR A 934 10.61 -19.67 61.28
C THR A 934 9.92 -20.41 62.43
N ARG A 935 10.15 -21.73 62.53
CA ARG A 935 9.67 -22.62 63.60
C ARG A 935 10.06 -22.14 65.01
N SER A 936 9.20 -22.43 65.98
CA SER A 936 9.34 -22.01 67.39
C SER A 936 10.07 -23.01 68.30
N ASP A 937 10.44 -24.18 67.78
CA ASP A 937 10.97 -25.31 68.56
C ASP A 937 12.38 -25.07 69.15
N ALA A 938 12.46 -24.92 70.47
CA ALA A 938 13.67 -25.16 71.23
C ALA A 938 13.94 -26.67 71.35
N ILE A 939 14.77 -27.24 70.46
CA ILE A 939 15.15 -28.66 70.52
C ILE A 939 16.25 -28.91 71.56
N ILE A 940 15.94 -29.78 72.51
CA ILE A 940 16.91 -30.39 73.44
C ILE A 940 17.73 -31.45 72.70
N TYR A 941 19.05 -31.33 72.69
CA TYR A 941 19.93 -32.36 72.15
C TYR A 941 19.76 -33.70 72.90
N ARG A 942 19.41 -34.77 72.17
CA ARG A 942 19.68 -36.16 72.58
C ARG A 942 20.55 -36.83 71.53
N VAL A 943 21.83 -37.00 71.88
CA VAL A 943 22.81 -37.71 71.04
C VAL A 943 22.51 -39.21 71.06
N TYR A 944 22.46 -39.83 69.87
CA TYR A 944 22.61 -41.27 69.69
C TYR A 944 23.96 -41.54 69.01
N LEU A 945 24.83 -42.27 69.70
CA LEU A 945 26.06 -42.80 69.12
C LEU A 945 25.76 -44.14 68.42
N PRO A 946 26.20 -44.36 67.16
CA PRO A 946 26.16 -45.66 66.53
C PRO A 946 27.25 -46.58 67.13
N LEU A 947 26.89 -47.82 67.42
CA LEU A 947 27.83 -48.83 67.91
C LEU A 947 28.51 -49.52 66.72
N VAL A 948 29.84 -49.50 66.66
CA VAL A 948 30.63 -50.27 65.67
C VAL A 948 31.33 -51.42 66.40
N LEU A 949 31.24 -52.63 65.83
CA LEU A 949 31.81 -53.86 66.40
C LEU A 949 32.87 -54.44 65.45
N LYS A 950 34.14 -54.16 65.78
CA LYS A 950 35.38 -54.65 65.15
C LYS A 950 35.60 -54.27 63.68
#